data_AF-A0A0K6FRH9-F1
#
_entry.id   AF-A0A0K6FRH9-F1
#
_cell.length_a   1.000
_cell.length_b   1.000
_cell.length_c   1.000
_cell.angle_alpha   90.00
_cell.angle_beta   90.00
_cell.angle_gamma   90.00
#
_symmetry.space_group_name_H-M   'P 1'
#
loop_
_entity.id
_entity.type
_entity.pdbx_description
1 polymer ?
#
loop_
_entity_poly.entity_id
_entity_poly.type
_entity_poly.pdbx_seq_one_letter_code
_entity_poly.pdbx_strand_id
1 'polypeptide(L)'
;MMSADNTSIISASGHLSISRWDRRTGKGISGPFHIRPACFGVVAFSPDAGRIATTSSRYEVFVWDASTERLVAGPFYGHQNWVTAIAFSPDGTRIVSGARDQAVLVWDICAPSAPVQSLERHHGYALSLIFSPNGSHIVAASTDHLVRVWDLRNENSIPQLLQGHTSCVRSVDVSSDGALIVSGADDRTIRVWGMSTCQTIYGPFEGHSDYILSVKFSPNGQQVVSGSQDCTVRVWDVSTGNAVAGPFTAHTSRVNAVTFSTDGTQVVSGSDDGTIRVWNVQSQPDANAHIERTPADSRAVDSNSTGTWKLNPEGWVVDKDENPLMWIPPLAHDAIRPPAPDHILIPRFNLPISSLLEGKAWKELCRRQEGKSIRNVSIRTVRLMPSPSNSTRPLTVSSPHVPTHWHSLTTMSLPLPAQSDSKSGLSLQVLKSRAGARFAILGLTVAGVLYYLAAPDSYRPELAWPREKPFTVPPPPPPAWDQEFDPPPLPPQGGGAPVKPPSNSQMAERAEAVRKAFRHAYKGYVDAAWTYDELLPNTNGSVNNFNGWGVSVIDSISTMQLMGLKPEYDSALDFVVRMDFDIKNDGHAPFFETAIRYLGGLVSAHSLARSAVTGPLSSLESANTNSNSYAGREHILLTKAALLADKLLPVFDSPSGLPFFGVRTSGPAPVYPTDDPKSYKYSKASDNAPGARITPGGSAPLAEFASCQMELKYLSWATGQARYFLAAERVMDVMKKVAPRLPLPGLFPIWWERTAGTPIGDHVSLGAMADSGFEYLLKQYLLTGRTETALRDLWLDASDSIISHMLYISPNRKLLYITDISGGSHSPTGKLEHLSCFLPGLFALGADQLTEKEGMTKQRKERYMWAAIGLTNTCIGFQGTNAKWIDELTKWERTRGPGDLPPGVTTKWTRVESDGQRDYSSSDPRWLSRPETLESVFLLWRTTKDPVWRERGWAAFQAIEKYSKTQFGYGSVSHVDNKSAATAANSQPSYFLAETLKYLFLLFSDDSALPLDQFVFNTEAHPLGVWKWRDWEMEKYKIH
;
A
#
# COMPACT_ATOMS: atom_id res chain seq x y z
N MET A 1 4.21 21.50 26.89
CA MET A 1 5.61 21.95 27.11
C MET A 1 5.73 23.41 26.74
N MET A 2 6.60 24.15 27.42
CA MET A 2 6.92 25.55 27.13
C MET A 2 8.27 25.63 26.40
N SER A 3 8.42 26.52 25.42
CA SER A 3 9.69 26.73 24.73
C SER A 3 10.71 27.44 25.64
N ALA A 4 12.00 27.20 25.39
CA ALA A 4 13.09 27.77 26.21
C ALA A 4 13.15 29.30 26.14
N ASP A 5 12.74 29.90 25.02
CA ASP A 5 12.59 31.34 24.82
C ASP A 5 11.34 31.94 25.50
N ASN A 6 10.51 31.09 26.11
CA ASN A 6 9.30 31.46 26.84
C ASN A 6 8.22 32.17 26.00
N THR A 7 8.28 32.06 24.67
CA THR A 7 7.33 32.69 23.75
C THR A 7 6.17 31.76 23.38
N SER A 8 6.38 30.45 23.46
CA SER A 8 5.51 29.45 22.86
C SER A 8 5.16 28.31 23.81
N ILE A 9 3.96 27.77 23.66
CA ILE A 9 3.50 26.55 24.36
C ILE A 9 3.12 25.52 23.31
N ILE A 10 3.56 24.27 23.48
CA ILE A 10 3.06 23.13 22.71
C ILE A 10 2.20 22.22 23.58
N SER A 11 1.04 21.87 23.06
CA SER A 11 0.17 20.82 23.58
C SER A 11 0.04 19.70 22.56
N ALA A 12 0.18 18.45 23.00
CA ALA A 12 -0.15 17.26 22.21
C ALA A 12 -1.44 16.66 22.75
N SER A 13 -2.39 16.32 21.88
CA SER A 13 -3.63 15.63 22.25
C SER A 13 -3.61 14.18 21.80
N GLY A 14 -4.31 13.29 22.53
CA GLY A 14 -4.47 11.88 22.17
C GLY A 14 -5.17 11.61 20.84
N HIS A 15 -5.62 12.66 20.13
CA HIS A 15 -6.18 12.60 18.78
C HIS A 15 -5.18 12.97 17.67
N LEU A 16 -3.88 12.73 17.90
CA LEU A 16 -2.84 12.89 16.88
C LEU A 16 -2.66 14.34 16.39
N SER A 17 -2.97 15.32 17.25
CA SER A 17 -2.76 16.74 16.96
C SER A 17 -1.78 17.35 17.95
N ILE A 18 -0.78 18.03 17.40
CA ILE A 18 0.12 18.91 18.16
C ILE A 18 -0.30 20.35 17.83
N SER A 19 -0.39 21.21 18.83
CA SER A 19 -0.78 22.62 18.63
C SER A 19 0.22 23.52 19.33
N ARG A 20 0.66 24.56 18.62
CA ARG A 20 1.56 25.59 19.13
C ARG A 20 0.79 26.86 19.40
N TRP A 21 0.96 27.40 20.59
CA TRP A 21 0.25 28.56 21.10
C TRP A 21 1.25 29.65 21.45
N ASP A 22 0.91 30.90 21.15
CA ASP A 22 1.66 32.04 21.63
C ASP A 22 1.32 32.23 23.11
N ARG A 23 2.35 32.20 23.96
CA ARG A 23 2.18 32.25 25.42
C ARG A 23 1.50 33.54 25.87
N ARG A 24 1.77 34.66 25.21
CA ARG A 24 1.32 36.00 25.64
C ARG A 24 -0.12 36.28 25.23
N THR A 25 -0.55 35.76 24.08
CA THR A 25 -1.85 36.07 23.47
C THR A 25 -2.84 34.92 23.56
N GLY A 26 -2.39 33.70 23.85
CA GLY A 26 -3.23 32.49 23.86
C GLY A 26 -3.76 32.10 22.49
N LYS A 27 -3.34 32.77 21.40
CA LYS A 27 -3.71 32.45 20.03
C LYS A 27 -2.84 31.30 19.51
N GLY A 28 -3.44 30.39 18.74
CA GLY A 28 -2.68 29.38 17.99
C GLY A 28 -1.76 30.08 17.00
N ILE A 29 -0.45 29.81 17.10
CA ILE A 29 0.57 30.29 16.15
C ILE A 29 0.43 29.53 14.83
N SER A 30 0.13 28.23 14.92
CA SER A 30 -0.20 27.34 13.81
C SER A 30 -1.38 26.43 14.20
N GLY A 31 -2.17 25.98 13.22
CA GLY A 31 -3.33 25.09 13.42
C GLY A 31 -2.94 23.69 13.96
N PRO A 32 -3.88 22.76 14.12
CA PRO A 32 -3.55 21.40 14.56
C PRO A 32 -2.59 20.75 13.54
N PHE A 33 -1.34 20.59 13.98
CA PHE A 33 -0.25 19.92 13.29
C PHE A 33 -0.64 18.44 13.14
N HIS A 34 -0.99 18.03 11.92
CA HIS A 34 -1.37 16.64 11.62
C HIS A 34 -0.14 15.85 11.19
N ILE A 35 0.67 15.44 12.16
CA ILE A 35 1.79 14.52 11.88
C ILE A 35 1.23 13.13 11.57
N ARG A 36 1.43 12.67 10.34
CA ARG A 36 1.32 11.25 9.98
C ARG A 36 2.75 10.70 9.84
N PRO A 37 3.10 9.58 10.47
CA PRO A 37 2.20 8.55 11.03
C PRO A 37 1.85 8.79 12.51
N ALA A 38 0.76 8.16 12.96
CA ALA A 38 0.12 8.33 14.27
C ALA A 38 1.11 8.53 15.43
N CYS A 39 1.24 9.78 15.91
CA CYS A 39 2.08 10.12 17.05
C CYS A 39 1.46 9.64 18.38
N PHE A 40 2.26 8.96 19.20
CA PHE A 40 1.87 8.59 20.56
C PHE A 40 2.72 9.35 21.58
N GLY A 41 2.04 10.18 22.38
CA GLY A 41 2.33 10.40 23.80
C GLY A 41 3.49 11.29 24.22
N VAL A 42 4.58 11.39 23.45
CA VAL A 42 5.81 12.10 23.88
C VAL A 42 6.29 13.08 22.83
N VAL A 43 6.65 14.28 23.28
CA VAL A 43 7.19 15.36 22.45
C VAL A 43 8.36 16.03 23.18
N ALA A 44 9.32 16.58 22.45
CA ALA A 44 10.39 17.40 23.01
C ALA A 44 10.73 18.57 22.07
N PHE A 45 11.23 19.67 22.63
CA PHE A 45 11.75 20.80 21.86
C PHE A 45 13.27 20.75 21.81
N SER A 46 13.86 21.19 20.69
CA SER A 46 15.26 21.58 20.68
C SER A 46 15.47 22.83 21.54
N PRO A 47 16.70 23.07 22.04
CA PRO A 47 17.01 24.23 22.89
C PRO A 47 16.68 25.58 22.23
N ASP A 48 16.81 25.69 20.92
CA ASP A 48 16.47 26.87 20.13
C ASP A 48 14.97 26.98 19.77
N ALA A 49 14.15 26.01 20.20
CA ALA A 49 12.74 25.83 19.83
C ALA A 49 12.47 25.77 18.30
N GLY A 50 13.52 25.64 17.48
CA GLY A 50 13.43 25.53 16.03
C GLY A 50 13.05 24.13 15.56
N ARG A 51 13.17 23.11 16.42
CA ARG A 51 12.84 21.72 16.11
C ARG A 51 11.98 21.07 17.19
N ILE A 52 11.20 20.09 16.78
CA ILE A 52 10.35 19.28 17.66
C ILE A 52 10.69 17.81 17.42
N ALA A 53 10.89 17.02 18.48
CA ALA A 53 10.96 15.56 18.39
C ALA A 53 9.62 14.94 18.79
N THR A 54 9.20 13.89 18.08
CA THR A 54 7.96 13.15 18.36
C THR A 54 8.16 11.65 18.18
N THR A 55 7.24 10.84 18.73
CA THR A 55 7.24 9.37 18.58
C THR A 55 5.99 8.84 17.92
N SER A 56 6.10 7.75 17.14
CA SER A 56 4.96 7.07 16.52
C SER A 56 4.43 5.88 17.31
N SER A 57 3.25 5.40 16.91
CA SER A 57 2.66 4.13 17.35
C SER A 57 3.53 2.89 17.06
N ARG A 58 4.51 3.03 16.18
CA ARG A 58 5.46 1.99 15.77
C ARG A 58 6.81 2.11 16.47
N TYR A 59 6.88 2.87 17.57
CA TYR A 59 8.08 3.04 18.41
C TYR A 59 9.22 3.83 17.77
N GLU A 60 8.94 4.50 16.65
CA GLU A 60 9.93 5.31 15.93
C GLU A 60 10.01 6.71 16.54
N VAL A 61 11.18 7.35 16.43
CA VAL A 61 11.36 8.77 16.78
C VAL A 61 11.51 9.60 15.50
N PHE A 62 11.02 10.83 15.50
CA PHE A 62 11.10 11.78 14.38
C PHE A 62 11.52 13.15 14.90
N VAL A 63 12.21 13.94 14.07
CA VAL A 63 12.55 15.33 14.33
C VAL A 63 12.00 16.20 13.21
N TRP A 64 11.28 17.25 13.57
CA TRP A 64 10.55 18.16 12.69
C TRP A 64 11.08 19.58 12.84
N ASP A 65 10.99 20.36 11.78
CA ASP A 65 11.19 21.80 11.83
C ASP A 65 9.92 22.45 12.39
N ALA A 66 10.07 23.20 13.48
CA ALA A 66 8.97 23.78 14.22
C ALA A 66 8.26 24.95 13.50
N SER A 67 8.87 25.47 12.43
CA SER A 67 8.36 26.61 11.67
C SER A 67 7.73 26.21 10.34
N THR A 68 8.35 25.26 9.63
CA THR A 68 7.94 24.82 8.29
C THR A 68 7.11 23.54 8.30
N GLU A 69 7.01 22.88 9.45
CA GLU A 69 6.26 21.63 9.62
C GLU A 69 6.84 20.45 8.82
N ARG A 70 8.08 20.57 8.35
CA ARG A 70 8.76 19.55 7.56
C ARG A 70 9.58 18.61 8.45
N LEU A 71 9.68 17.35 8.04
CA LEU A 71 10.58 16.40 8.67
C LEU A 71 12.04 16.84 8.44
N VAL A 72 12.79 16.98 9.52
CA VAL A 72 14.23 17.31 9.52
C VAL A 72 15.06 16.04 9.56
N ALA A 73 14.70 15.07 10.41
CA ALA A 73 15.40 13.80 10.53
C ALA A 73 14.50 12.67 11.09
N GLY A 74 14.88 11.43 10.81
CA GLY A 74 14.13 10.22 11.12
C GLY A 74 13.33 9.67 9.93
N PRO A 75 12.52 8.60 10.11
CA PRO A 75 12.33 7.84 11.34
C PRO A 75 13.62 7.22 11.88
N PHE A 76 13.87 7.39 13.17
CA PHE A 76 14.93 6.69 13.90
C PHE A 76 14.42 5.32 14.36
N TYR A 77 15.07 4.25 13.89
CA TYR A 77 14.67 2.87 14.13
C TYR A 77 15.58 2.18 15.14
N GLY A 78 14.99 1.62 16.21
CA GLY A 78 15.75 0.79 17.16
C GLY A 78 14.94 0.29 18.36
N HIS A 79 13.96 1.07 18.82
CA HIS A 79 13.09 0.64 19.92
C HIS A 79 12.15 -0.50 19.51
N GLN A 80 11.92 -1.44 20.45
CA GLN A 80 11.06 -2.62 20.29
C GLN A 80 9.71 -2.48 21.00
N ASN A 81 9.49 -1.36 21.71
CA ASN A 81 8.27 -1.09 22.47
C ASN A 81 8.07 0.43 22.63
N TRP A 82 6.94 0.87 23.20
CA TRP A 82 6.57 2.27 23.32
C TRP A 82 7.68 3.14 23.91
N VAL A 83 8.06 4.16 23.15
CA VAL A 83 8.93 5.24 23.62
C VAL A 83 8.16 6.09 24.62
N THR A 84 8.72 6.21 25.82
CA THR A 84 8.09 6.84 26.99
C THR A 84 8.73 8.17 27.36
N ALA A 85 9.96 8.44 26.90
CA ALA A 85 10.65 9.71 27.11
C ALA A 85 11.58 10.05 25.93
N ILE A 86 11.73 11.35 25.63
CA ILE A 86 12.65 11.89 24.62
C ILE A 86 13.25 13.20 25.14
N ALA A 87 14.53 13.47 24.86
CA ALA A 87 15.15 14.77 25.09
C ALA A 87 16.18 15.11 24.00
N PHE A 88 16.36 16.41 23.71
CA PHE A 88 17.45 16.91 22.87
C PHE A 88 18.71 17.16 23.69
N SER A 89 19.87 17.00 23.05
CA SER A 89 21.13 17.51 23.59
C SER A 89 21.15 19.05 23.59
N PRO A 90 21.94 19.70 24.46
CA PRO A 90 21.98 21.17 24.56
C PRO A 90 22.45 21.90 23.30
N ASP A 91 23.24 21.23 22.45
CA ASP A 91 23.67 21.73 21.14
C ASP A 91 22.64 21.46 20.03
N GLY A 92 21.55 20.75 20.32
CA GLY A 92 20.49 20.40 19.38
C GLY A 92 20.91 19.44 18.26
N THR A 93 22.06 18.78 18.37
CA THR A 93 22.61 17.87 17.34
C THR A 93 22.20 16.41 17.57
N ARG A 94 21.90 16.03 18.82
CA ARG A 94 21.53 14.68 19.22
C ARG A 94 20.18 14.64 19.93
N ILE A 95 19.56 13.47 19.91
CA ILE A 95 18.39 13.15 20.72
C ILE A 95 18.65 11.88 21.52
N VAL A 96 18.08 11.79 22.73
CA VAL A 96 18.01 10.55 23.51
C VAL A 96 16.56 10.12 23.61
N SER A 97 16.31 8.82 23.45
CA SER A 97 14.98 8.22 23.63
C SER A 97 15.04 7.02 24.55
N GLY A 98 13.98 6.83 25.34
CA GLY A 98 13.85 5.74 26.30
C GLY A 98 12.48 5.12 26.17
N ALA A 99 12.43 3.79 26.26
CA ALA A 99 11.22 3.05 25.97
C ALA A 99 10.95 1.92 26.96
N ARG A 100 9.79 1.28 26.79
CA ARG A 100 9.38 0.09 27.56
C ARG A 100 10.14 -1.19 27.18
N ASP A 101 10.98 -1.14 26.15
CA ASP A 101 11.91 -2.21 25.81
C ASP A 101 13.17 -2.21 26.69
N GLN A 102 13.20 -1.32 27.69
CA GLN A 102 14.28 -1.12 28.65
C GLN A 102 15.54 -0.51 28.04
N ALA A 103 15.53 -0.09 26.77
CA ALA A 103 16.65 0.55 26.11
C ALA A 103 16.61 2.08 26.27
N VAL A 104 17.79 2.69 26.37
CA VAL A 104 18.00 4.12 26.16
C VAL A 104 18.94 4.28 24.98
N LEU A 105 18.47 4.94 23.93
CA LEU A 105 19.17 5.07 22.65
C LEU A 105 19.50 6.54 22.40
N VAL A 106 20.74 6.79 21.98
CA VAL A 106 21.23 8.12 21.58
C VAL A 106 21.34 8.15 20.06
N TRP A 107 20.77 9.18 19.45
CA TRP A 107 20.74 9.36 18.00
C TRP A 107 21.42 10.65 17.61
N ASP A 108 22.16 10.61 16.51
CA ASP A 108 22.62 11.80 15.82
C ASP A 108 21.59 12.18 14.75
N ILE A 109 21.13 13.43 14.81
CA ILE A 109 20.12 13.95 13.90
C ILE A 109 20.61 13.93 12.45
N CYS A 110 21.92 14.08 12.21
CA CYS A 110 22.53 14.07 10.90
C CYS A 110 22.80 12.65 10.36
N ALA A 111 22.72 11.61 11.20
CA ALA A 111 22.97 10.21 10.82
C ALA A 111 21.87 9.26 11.35
N PRO A 112 20.65 9.31 10.77
CA PRO A 112 19.46 8.64 11.32
C PRO A 112 19.41 7.11 11.12
N SER A 113 20.40 6.51 10.49
CA SER A 113 20.37 5.08 10.08
C SER A 113 20.53 4.09 11.24
N ALA A 114 21.15 4.50 12.35
CA ALA A 114 21.34 3.68 13.54
C ALA A 114 21.53 4.57 14.78
N PRO A 115 21.24 4.08 16.00
CA PRO A 115 21.63 4.80 17.21
C PRO A 115 23.15 4.89 17.26
N VAL A 116 23.69 6.09 17.52
CA VAL A 116 25.13 6.32 17.66
C VAL A 116 25.65 5.67 18.93
N GLN A 117 24.80 5.53 19.95
CA GLN A 117 25.11 4.80 21.17
C GLN A 117 23.87 4.09 21.71
N SER A 118 24.01 2.82 22.05
CA SER A 118 23.02 2.08 22.85
C SER A 118 23.53 1.99 24.27
N LEU A 119 22.86 2.66 25.20
CA LEU A 119 23.21 2.59 26.62
C LEU A 119 22.67 1.28 27.22
N GLU A 120 23.34 0.79 28.26
CA GLU A 120 22.99 -0.49 28.91
C GLU A 120 21.50 -0.54 29.29
N ARG A 121 20.87 -1.70 29.05
CA ARG A 121 19.43 -1.86 29.28
C ARG A 121 19.10 -1.71 30.77
N HIS A 122 18.08 -0.92 31.07
CA HIS A 122 17.47 -0.86 32.40
C HIS A 122 16.90 -2.23 32.80
N HIS A 123 16.67 -2.44 34.09
CA HIS A 123 15.88 -3.59 34.57
C HIS A 123 14.38 -3.23 34.70
N GLY A 124 13.95 -2.19 33.96
CA GLY A 124 12.62 -1.58 34.01
C GLY A 124 12.39 -0.56 32.88
N TYR A 125 11.21 0.06 32.79
CA TYR A 125 10.88 1.03 31.75
C TYR A 125 11.50 2.39 32.04
N ALA A 126 12.10 3.05 31.04
CA ALA A 126 12.63 4.41 31.19
C ALA A 126 11.48 5.43 31.11
N LEU A 127 11.10 6.04 32.24
CA LEU A 127 9.91 6.92 32.32
C LEU A 127 10.23 8.40 32.08
N SER A 128 11.47 8.82 32.33
CA SER A 128 11.91 10.20 32.15
C SER A 128 13.41 10.23 31.85
N LEU A 129 13.83 11.14 30.97
CA LEU A 129 15.21 11.26 30.46
C LEU A 129 15.57 12.72 30.29
N ILE A 130 16.83 13.07 30.55
CA ILE A 130 17.35 14.42 30.31
C ILE A 130 18.87 14.41 30.08
N PHE A 131 19.36 15.33 29.25
CA PHE A 131 20.79 15.63 29.14
C PHE A 131 21.20 16.64 30.23
N SER A 132 22.41 16.49 30.78
CA SER A 132 23.02 17.57 31.56
C SER A 132 23.18 18.84 30.71
N PRO A 133 23.13 20.06 31.29
CA PRO A 133 23.25 21.32 30.53
C PRO A 133 24.50 21.45 29.65
N ASN A 134 25.59 20.80 30.03
CA ASN A 134 26.84 20.78 29.26
C ASN A 134 26.92 19.63 28.21
N GLY A 135 25.86 18.83 28.08
CA GLY A 135 25.76 17.71 27.14
C GLY A 135 26.63 16.49 27.46
N SER A 136 27.33 16.48 28.60
CA SER A 136 28.29 15.42 28.94
C SER A 136 27.67 14.20 29.63
N HIS A 137 26.47 14.34 30.21
CA HIS A 137 25.79 13.25 30.90
C HIS A 137 24.34 13.07 30.43
N ILE A 138 23.83 11.86 30.54
CA ILE A 138 22.40 11.53 30.43
C ILE A 138 21.92 11.00 31.76
N VAL A 139 20.74 11.43 32.19
CA VAL A 139 20.08 10.95 33.42
C VAL A 139 18.74 10.32 33.06
N ALA A 140 18.47 9.11 33.58
CA ALA A 140 17.23 8.38 33.34
C ALA A 140 16.56 7.92 34.64
N ALA A 141 15.24 8.13 34.72
CA ALA A 141 14.36 7.54 35.73
C ALA A 141 13.74 6.23 35.24
N SER A 142 13.64 5.23 36.11
CA SER A 142 13.11 3.92 35.73
C SER A 142 12.10 3.34 36.73
N THR A 143 11.28 2.41 36.24
CA THR A 143 10.36 1.61 37.07
C THR A 143 11.09 0.65 38.01
N ASP A 144 12.39 0.41 37.82
CA ASP A 144 13.21 -0.43 38.70
C ASP A 144 13.73 0.29 39.96
N HIS A 145 13.14 1.46 40.28
CA HIS A 145 13.41 2.27 41.46
C HIS A 145 14.75 3.02 41.43
N LEU A 146 15.51 2.90 40.34
CA LEU A 146 16.82 3.52 40.20
C LEU A 146 16.76 4.75 39.29
N VAL A 147 17.64 5.72 39.59
CA VAL A 147 18.07 6.72 38.62
C VAL A 147 19.45 6.33 38.12
N ARG A 148 19.66 6.40 36.80
CA ARG A 148 20.94 6.07 36.16
C ARG A 148 21.56 7.31 35.52
N VAL A 149 22.87 7.44 35.65
CA VAL A 149 23.65 8.52 35.07
C VAL A 149 24.75 7.93 34.18
N TRP A 150 24.76 8.27 32.89
CA TRP A 150 25.82 7.88 31.96
C TRP A 150 26.69 9.08 31.63
N ASP A 151 28.01 8.86 31.59
CA ASP A 151 28.98 9.84 31.12
C ASP A 151 29.28 9.61 29.64
N LEU A 152 28.87 10.54 28.80
CA LEU A 152 29.03 10.47 27.34
C LEU A 152 30.44 10.80 26.86
N ARG A 153 31.36 11.20 27.74
CA ARG A 153 32.77 11.42 27.38
C ARG A 153 33.53 10.10 27.18
N ASN A 154 32.98 9.00 27.70
CA ASN A 154 33.58 7.67 27.67
C ASN A 154 32.58 6.68 27.05
N GLU A 155 32.88 6.19 25.85
CA GLU A 155 31.96 5.31 25.08
C GLU A 155 31.62 3.99 25.78
N ASN A 156 32.47 3.53 26.71
CA ASN A 156 32.30 2.31 27.52
C ASN A 156 31.95 2.60 28.99
N SER A 157 31.39 3.76 29.32
CA SER A 157 31.04 4.07 30.71
C SER A 157 29.87 3.23 31.21
N ILE A 158 30.08 2.51 32.30
CA ILE A 158 29.03 1.84 33.06
C ILE A 158 28.20 2.93 33.76
N PRO A 159 26.86 2.88 33.74
CA PRO A 159 26.04 3.88 34.42
C PRO A 159 26.32 3.90 35.92
N GLN A 160 26.41 5.10 36.48
CA GLN A 160 26.33 5.27 37.93
C GLN A 160 24.88 5.13 38.38
N LEU A 161 24.66 4.34 39.43
CA LEU A 161 23.33 4.02 39.94
C LEU A 161 23.04 4.83 41.20
N LEU A 162 21.99 5.65 41.17
CA LEU A 162 21.50 6.39 42.33
C LEU A 162 20.45 5.54 43.05
N GLN A 163 20.83 4.96 44.19
CA GLN A 163 19.98 4.11 45.01
C GLN A 163 19.40 4.90 46.19
N GLY A 164 18.08 4.79 46.42
CA GLY A 164 17.44 5.39 47.59
C GLY A 164 15.92 5.49 47.51
N HIS A 165 15.34 5.53 46.30
CA HIS A 165 13.89 5.38 46.14
C HIS A 165 13.46 3.93 46.38
N THR A 166 12.28 3.74 46.96
CA THR A 166 11.71 2.42 47.29
C THR A 166 10.60 1.98 46.33
N SER A 167 10.25 2.83 45.36
CA SER A 167 9.26 2.56 44.32
C SER A 167 9.63 3.26 43.00
N CYS A 168 8.81 3.10 41.95
CA CYS A 168 9.10 3.57 40.59
C CYS A 168 9.49 5.05 40.56
N VAL A 169 10.60 5.38 39.91
CA VAL A 169 10.99 6.78 39.70
C VAL A 169 10.34 7.28 38.41
N ARG A 170 9.48 8.28 38.50
CA ARG A 170 8.68 8.76 37.36
C ARG A 170 9.28 9.94 36.64
N SER A 171 9.96 10.83 37.36
CA SER A 171 10.46 12.08 36.80
C SER A 171 11.84 12.39 37.34
N VAL A 172 12.71 12.87 36.44
CA VAL A 172 14.03 13.42 36.77
C VAL A 172 14.24 14.79 36.12
N ASP A 173 15.10 15.61 36.72
CA ASP A 173 15.56 16.88 36.17
C ASP A 173 16.98 17.19 36.66
N VAL A 174 17.69 18.05 35.95
CA VAL A 174 19.06 18.48 36.29
C VAL A 174 19.08 19.99 36.51
N SER A 175 19.79 20.46 37.53
CA SER A 175 19.93 21.89 37.82
C SER A 175 20.64 22.62 36.68
N SER A 176 20.40 23.93 36.54
CA SER A 176 20.95 24.73 35.44
C SER A 176 22.48 24.80 35.42
N ASP A 177 23.13 24.68 36.58
CA ASP A 177 24.59 24.55 36.73
C ASP A 177 25.11 23.13 36.46
N GLY A 178 24.23 22.15 36.27
CA GLY A 178 24.57 20.74 36.06
C GLY A 178 25.08 20.00 37.29
N ALA A 179 25.06 20.62 38.47
CA ALA A 179 25.64 20.05 39.69
C ALA A 179 24.72 19.07 40.42
N LEU A 180 23.39 19.24 40.29
CA LEU A 180 22.39 18.48 41.03
C LEU A 180 21.41 17.77 40.10
N ILE A 181 20.92 16.62 40.56
CA ILE A 181 19.82 15.86 39.95
C ILE A 181 18.67 15.86 40.95
N VAL A 182 17.43 16.05 40.49
CA VAL A 182 16.24 15.82 41.32
C VAL A 182 15.43 14.68 40.74
N SER A 183 14.87 13.84 41.60
CA SER A 183 13.98 12.73 41.23
C SER A 183 12.72 12.71 42.07
N GLY A 184 11.59 12.37 41.43
CA GLY A 184 10.29 12.16 42.09
C GLY A 184 9.74 10.77 41.77
N ALA A 185 9.20 10.09 42.78
CA ALA A 185 8.85 8.68 42.70
C ALA A 185 7.48 8.32 43.30
N ASP A 186 7.07 7.07 43.05
CA ASP A 186 5.87 6.43 43.60
C ASP A 186 5.98 6.15 45.11
N ASP A 187 7.17 6.29 45.69
CA ASP A 187 7.36 6.25 47.14
C ASP A 187 6.94 7.57 47.83
N ARG A 188 6.40 8.52 47.04
CA ARG A 188 5.90 9.83 47.48
C ARG A 188 6.99 10.78 47.96
N THR A 189 8.25 10.45 47.70
CA THR A 189 9.39 11.29 48.07
C THR A 189 10.04 11.96 46.86
N ILE A 190 10.63 13.12 47.10
CA ILE A 190 11.56 13.78 46.18
C ILE A 190 12.97 13.62 46.74
N ARG A 191 13.95 13.30 45.91
CA ARG A 191 15.37 13.23 46.31
C ARG A 191 16.23 14.12 45.42
N VAL A 192 17.23 14.75 46.01
CA VAL A 192 18.23 15.54 45.31
C VAL A 192 19.59 14.88 45.46
N TRP A 193 20.29 14.71 44.35
CA TRP A 193 21.55 13.98 44.25
C TRP A 193 22.64 14.87 43.67
N GLY A 194 23.89 14.61 44.04
CA GLY A 194 25.04 15.27 43.43
C GLY A 194 25.39 14.58 42.11
N MET A 195 25.52 15.33 41.02
CA MET A 195 25.88 14.78 39.71
C MET A 195 27.25 14.09 39.72
N SER A 196 28.23 14.70 40.42
CA SER A 196 29.60 14.18 40.50
C SER A 196 29.79 13.10 41.56
N THR A 197 29.03 13.17 42.66
CA THR A 197 29.15 12.23 43.78
C THR A 197 28.24 11.02 43.61
N CYS A 198 27.16 11.15 42.83
CA CYS A 198 26.09 10.17 42.71
C CYS A 198 25.51 9.71 44.06
N GLN A 199 25.50 10.61 45.04
CA GLN A 199 24.95 10.41 46.38
C GLN A 199 23.80 11.39 46.62
N THR A 200 22.84 11.00 47.47
CA THR A 200 21.79 11.93 47.93
C THR A 200 22.45 13.07 48.70
N ILE A 201 22.21 14.31 48.26
CA ILE A 201 22.68 15.53 48.91
C ILE A 201 21.57 16.12 49.79
N TYR A 202 20.32 16.13 49.29
CA TYR A 202 19.17 16.62 50.03
C TYR A 202 17.96 15.68 49.86
N GLY A 203 17.15 15.58 50.92
CA GLY A 203 15.96 14.73 50.98
C GLY A 203 16.16 13.39 51.73
N PRO A 204 15.14 12.52 51.75
CA PRO A 204 13.88 12.62 51.00
C PRO A 204 13.00 13.79 51.46
N PHE A 205 12.43 14.54 50.50
CA PHE A 205 11.40 15.55 50.81
C PHE A 205 10.05 14.84 50.89
N GLU A 206 9.40 14.97 52.04
CA GLU A 206 8.12 14.32 52.34
C GLU A 206 7.01 15.37 52.45
N GLY A 207 5.81 15.02 51.99
CA GLY A 207 4.63 15.88 52.12
C GLY A 207 3.54 15.67 51.08
N HIS A 208 3.83 15.00 49.96
CA HIS A 208 2.80 14.48 49.07
C HIS A 208 2.16 13.21 49.63
N SER A 209 0.84 13.06 49.49
CA SER A 209 0.11 11.90 50.01
C SER A 209 -0.01 10.75 49.00
N ASP A 210 0.38 10.98 47.74
CA ASP A 210 0.35 10.00 46.66
C ASP A 210 1.51 10.24 45.67
N TYR A 211 1.63 9.40 44.65
CA TYR A 211 2.74 9.32 43.70
C TYR A 211 3.14 10.67 43.11
N ILE A 212 4.44 10.95 43.07
CA ILE A 212 4.97 12.14 42.40
C ILE A 212 5.13 11.83 40.92
N LEU A 213 4.40 12.53 40.07
CA LEU A 213 4.36 12.29 38.63
C LEU A 213 5.34 13.17 37.86
N SER A 214 5.67 14.36 38.39
CA SER A 214 6.56 15.32 37.73
C SER A 214 7.32 16.16 38.74
N VAL A 215 8.62 16.37 38.50
CA VAL A 215 9.48 17.30 39.25
C VAL A 215 10.30 18.16 38.28
N LYS A 216 10.52 19.43 38.63
CA LYS A 216 11.39 20.36 37.88
C LYS A 216 12.17 21.29 38.80
N PHE A 217 13.43 21.60 38.44
CA PHE A 217 14.18 22.67 39.09
C PHE A 217 13.69 24.04 38.63
N SER A 218 13.80 25.00 39.53
CA SER A 218 13.72 26.42 39.20
C SER A 218 14.95 26.84 38.39
N PRO A 219 14.87 27.91 37.58
CA PRO A 219 16.00 28.37 36.75
C PRO A 219 17.29 28.67 37.53
N ASN A 220 17.17 29.11 38.79
CA ASN A 220 18.30 29.37 39.68
C ASN A 220 18.79 28.14 40.46
N GLY A 221 18.14 26.98 40.30
CA GLY A 221 18.48 25.72 40.97
C GLY A 221 18.17 25.65 42.46
N GLN A 222 17.61 26.69 43.07
CA GLN A 222 17.41 26.77 44.53
C GLN A 222 16.09 26.15 44.99
N GLN A 223 15.12 26.07 44.09
CA GLN A 223 13.80 25.49 44.35
C GLN A 223 13.48 24.34 43.40
N VAL A 224 12.66 23.40 43.86
CA VAL A 224 12.06 22.33 43.06
C VAL A 224 10.55 22.47 43.10
N VAL A 225 9.86 22.25 41.97
CA VAL A 225 8.41 22.11 41.93
C VAL A 225 8.03 20.66 41.67
N SER A 226 6.97 20.19 42.31
CA SER A 226 6.42 18.84 42.10
C SER A 226 4.92 18.86 41.83
N GLY A 227 4.48 17.96 40.96
CA GLY A 227 3.07 17.63 40.71
C GLY A 227 2.81 16.16 41.05
N SER A 228 1.70 15.89 41.73
CA SER A 228 1.40 14.56 42.27
C SER A 228 0.01 14.04 41.87
N GLN A 229 -0.13 12.73 41.99
CA GLN A 229 -1.41 12.02 41.94
C GLN A 229 -2.36 12.46 43.06
N ASP A 230 -1.86 13.08 44.13
CA ASP A 230 -2.67 13.68 45.20
C ASP A 230 -3.38 14.98 44.79
N CYS A 231 -3.34 15.33 43.50
CA CYS A 231 -3.96 16.51 42.89
C CYS A 231 -3.33 17.84 43.33
N THR A 232 -2.17 17.84 44.00
CA THR A 232 -1.50 19.06 44.46
C THR A 232 -0.23 19.37 43.69
N VAL A 233 0.11 20.67 43.68
CA VAL A 233 1.42 21.18 43.28
C VAL A 233 2.12 21.77 44.50
N ARG A 234 3.41 21.49 44.66
CA ARG A 234 4.23 22.01 45.78
C ARG A 234 5.55 22.55 45.26
N VAL A 235 6.07 23.59 45.92
CA VAL A 235 7.40 24.15 45.68
C VAL A 235 8.24 23.95 46.94
N TRP A 236 9.45 23.45 46.76
CA TRP A 236 10.38 23.02 47.81
C TRP A 236 11.66 23.83 47.71
N ASP A 237 12.20 24.24 48.85
CA ASP A 237 13.58 24.72 48.90
C ASP A 237 14.55 23.53 48.87
N VAL A 238 15.53 23.57 47.97
CA VAL A 238 16.45 22.45 47.74
C VAL A 238 17.34 22.19 48.95
N SER A 239 17.80 23.24 49.63
CA SER A 239 18.78 23.11 50.72
C SER A 239 18.18 22.59 52.02
N THR A 240 16.92 22.97 52.28
CA THR A 240 16.21 22.62 53.51
C THR A 240 15.24 21.46 53.32
N GLY A 241 14.78 21.20 52.10
CA GLY A 241 13.75 20.22 51.79
C GLY A 241 12.35 20.61 52.25
N ASN A 242 12.16 21.83 52.74
CA ASN A 242 10.87 22.33 53.20
C ASN A 242 10.03 22.84 52.02
N ALA A 243 8.72 22.64 52.10
CA ALA A 243 7.79 23.27 51.17
C ALA A 243 7.75 24.78 51.43
N VAL A 244 8.12 25.59 50.44
CA VAL A 244 8.12 27.06 50.49
C VAL A 244 6.90 27.69 49.81
N ALA A 245 6.18 26.92 48.96
CA ALA A 245 4.87 27.32 48.45
C ALA A 245 4.00 26.09 48.16
N GLY A 246 2.68 26.28 48.22
CA GLY A 246 1.69 25.20 48.17
C GLY A 246 1.39 24.56 49.54
N PRO A 247 0.61 23.46 49.60
CA PRO A 247 0.05 22.74 48.46
C PRO A 247 -0.99 23.58 47.72
N PHE A 248 -0.83 23.71 46.41
CA PHE A 248 -1.81 24.31 45.53
C PHE A 248 -2.87 23.25 45.17
N THR A 249 -4.12 23.44 45.61
CA THR A 249 -5.16 22.40 45.63
C THR A 249 -6.30 22.60 44.63
N ALA A 250 -6.18 23.53 43.68
CA ALA A 250 -7.28 23.82 42.75
C ALA A 250 -7.46 22.75 41.65
N HIS A 251 -6.55 21.80 41.50
CA HIS A 251 -6.72 20.67 40.58
C HIS A 251 -7.62 19.60 41.20
N THR A 252 -8.54 19.04 40.40
CA THR A 252 -9.50 18.01 40.88
C THR A 252 -9.14 16.59 40.44
N SER A 253 -7.97 16.42 39.80
CA SER A 253 -7.42 15.14 39.38
C SER A 253 -5.88 15.23 39.35
N ARG A 254 -5.21 14.08 39.12
CA ARG A 254 -3.75 13.95 39.15
C ARG A 254 -3.03 15.00 38.30
N VAL A 255 -1.95 15.56 38.83
CA VAL A 255 -1.12 16.55 38.15
C VAL A 255 0.02 15.84 37.43
N ASN A 256 -0.06 15.74 36.10
CA ASN A 256 0.88 14.94 35.30
C ASN A 256 2.16 15.69 34.94
N ALA A 257 2.15 17.02 34.93
CA ALA A 257 3.28 17.83 34.51
C ALA A 257 3.33 19.16 35.26
N VAL A 258 4.54 19.57 35.66
CA VAL A 258 4.83 20.88 36.23
C VAL A 258 6.07 21.51 35.59
N THR A 259 6.16 22.83 35.56
CA THR A 259 7.37 23.57 35.15
C THR A 259 7.38 24.97 35.75
N PHE A 260 8.58 25.53 35.96
CA PHE A 260 8.73 26.95 36.28
C PHE A 260 8.67 27.83 35.03
N SER A 261 8.31 29.11 35.23
CA SER A 261 8.65 30.19 34.31
C SER A 261 10.16 30.44 34.29
N THR A 262 10.68 31.02 33.21
CA THR A 262 12.12 31.31 33.06
C THR A 262 12.66 32.30 34.09
N ASP A 263 11.80 33.13 34.68
CA ASP A 263 12.15 34.04 35.78
C ASP A 263 11.97 33.39 37.17
N GLY A 264 11.48 32.14 37.24
CA GLY A 264 11.23 31.41 38.48
C GLY A 264 10.05 31.90 39.32
N THR A 265 9.34 32.95 38.88
CA THR A 265 8.26 33.58 39.68
C THR A 265 6.93 32.84 39.61
N GLN A 266 6.74 32.02 38.57
CA GLN A 266 5.51 31.29 38.32
C GLN A 266 5.75 29.81 38.12
N VAL A 267 4.75 29.01 38.46
CA VAL A 267 4.66 27.59 38.15
C VAL A 267 3.49 27.36 37.22
N VAL A 268 3.66 26.51 36.22
CA VAL A 268 2.58 26.02 35.35
C VAL A 268 2.37 24.54 35.62
N SER A 269 1.11 24.11 35.75
CA SER A 269 0.73 22.70 35.96
C SER A 269 -0.34 22.25 34.98
N GLY A 270 -0.27 20.98 34.55
CA GLY A 270 -1.28 20.33 33.71
C GLY A 270 -1.83 19.06 34.37
N SER A 271 -3.15 18.91 34.39
CA SER A 271 -3.86 17.84 35.11
C SER A 271 -4.84 17.06 34.23
N ASP A 272 -5.13 15.83 34.65
CA ASP A 272 -6.19 14.99 34.10
C ASP A 272 -7.61 15.57 34.29
N ASP A 273 -7.76 16.62 35.09
CA ASP A 273 -9.02 17.37 35.19
C ASP A 273 -9.33 18.20 33.93
N GLY A 274 -8.42 18.17 32.95
CA GLY A 274 -8.56 18.86 31.67
C GLY A 274 -8.12 20.32 31.71
N THR A 275 -7.49 20.77 32.81
CA THR A 275 -7.06 22.16 33.00
C THR A 275 -5.54 22.32 33.02
N ILE A 276 -5.08 23.49 32.58
CA ILE A 276 -3.73 24.01 32.82
C ILE A 276 -3.86 25.20 33.77
N ARG A 277 -3.04 25.26 34.81
CA ARG A 277 -3.06 26.34 35.82
C ARG A 277 -1.70 27.01 35.93
N VAL A 278 -1.71 28.30 36.25
CA VAL A 278 -0.51 29.10 36.52
C VAL A 278 -0.59 29.59 37.96
N TRP A 279 0.48 29.43 38.72
CA TRP A 279 0.60 29.75 40.14
C TRP A 279 1.71 30.76 40.34
N ASN A 280 1.51 31.76 41.18
CA ASN A 280 2.57 32.68 41.58
C ASN A 280 3.29 32.08 42.81
N VAL A 281 4.62 32.03 42.75
CA VAL A 281 5.48 31.49 43.81
C VAL A 281 5.88 32.57 44.83
N GLN A 282 5.76 33.85 44.47
CA GLN A 282 6.17 35.00 45.29
C GLN A 282 5.14 35.46 46.34
N SER A 283 4.08 34.71 46.59
CA SER A 283 3.12 35.06 47.65
C SER A 283 3.14 34.02 48.77
N GLN A 284 3.79 34.34 49.89
CA GLN A 284 3.49 33.74 51.20
C GLN A 284 3.94 34.70 52.32
N PRO A 285 3.40 34.58 53.55
CA PRO A 285 2.01 34.34 53.93
C PRO A 285 1.60 35.20 55.16
N ASP A 286 0.38 35.75 55.23
CA ASP A 286 -0.11 36.31 56.52
C ASP A 286 -1.32 35.54 57.04
N ALA A 287 -1.02 34.42 57.69
CA ALA A 287 -1.88 33.87 58.73
C ALA A 287 -1.39 34.40 60.09
N ASN A 288 -1.79 35.62 60.45
CA ASN A 288 -2.06 36.09 61.84
C ASN A 288 -2.16 37.62 61.91
N ALA A 289 -3.35 38.17 61.68
CA ALA A 289 -3.74 39.47 62.25
C ALA A 289 -5.27 39.57 62.33
N HIS A 290 -5.83 39.28 63.51
CA HIS A 290 -7.11 39.85 63.91
C HIS A 290 -6.93 41.37 64.08
N ILE A 291 -7.81 42.18 63.48
CA ILE A 291 -8.66 43.20 64.13
C ILE A 291 -9.23 44.16 63.07
N GLU A 292 -10.55 44.19 63.07
CA GLU A 292 -11.49 45.25 62.72
C GLU A 292 -11.01 46.71 62.50
N ARG A 293 -11.65 47.32 61.46
CA ARG A 293 -12.18 48.71 61.30
C ARG A 293 -11.47 49.70 60.37
N THR A 294 -12.33 50.22 59.49
CA THR A 294 -12.32 51.37 58.57
C THR A 294 -12.13 52.73 59.29
N PRO A 295 -12.13 53.92 58.61
CA PRO A 295 -11.92 54.30 57.20
C PRO A 295 -10.95 55.51 56.96
N ALA A 296 -10.63 55.76 55.68
CA ALA A 296 -10.36 57.07 55.02
C ALA A 296 -9.09 57.90 55.36
N ASP A 297 -8.20 58.05 54.36
CA ASP A 297 -7.86 59.32 53.67
C ASP A 297 -6.77 59.04 52.60
N SER A 298 -7.11 59.02 51.30
CA SER A 298 -7.07 60.13 50.33
C SER A 298 -5.67 60.56 49.84
N ARG A 299 -5.25 60.02 48.67
CA ARG A 299 -5.14 60.77 47.40
C ARG A 299 -4.43 59.96 46.31
N ALA A 300 -4.98 60.11 45.12
CA ALA A 300 -4.78 59.33 43.91
C ALA A 300 -3.45 59.58 43.18
N VAL A 301 -2.98 58.52 42.51
CA VAL A 301 -2.32 58.59 41.19
C VAL A 301 -2.91 57.46 40.35
N ASP A 302 -3.41 57.81 39.16
CA ASP A 302 -4.08 56.94 38.19
C ASP A 302 -3.14 55.95 37.48
N SER A 303 -3.64 54.73 37.22
CA SER A 303 -3.35 54.01 35.97
C SER A 303 -4.47 53.00 35.63
N ASN A 304 -5.38 53.46 34.77
CA ASN A 304 -6.22 52.73 33.81
C ASN A 304 -6.36 51.19 33.94
N SER A 305 -7.53 50.78 34.41
CA SER A 305 -8.12 49.45 34.21
C SER A 305 -8.64 49.24 32.78
N THR A 306 -8.26 48.14 32.14
CA THR A 306 -8.90 47.60 30.92
C THR A 306 -9.23 46.12 31.18
N GLY A 307 -10.42 45.57 30.92
CA GLY A 307 -11.64 46.12 30.35
C GLY A 307 -12.83 45.19 30.61
N THR A 308 -14.02 45.77 30.76
CA THR A 308 -15.30 45.09 30.96
C THR A 308 -16.08 45.09 29.64
N TRP A 309 -16.39 43.92 29.11
CA TRP A 309 -17.32 43.78 27.98
C TRP A 309 -18.77 43.85 28.47
N LYS A 310 -19.71 44.23 27.60
CA LYS A 310 -21.16 44.25 27.90
C LYS A 310 -21.96 43.54 26.81
N LEU A 311 -23.08 42.93 27.17
CA LEU A 311 -24.01 42.31 26.22
C LEU A 311 -25.09 43.33 25.85
N ASN A 312 -25.22 43.66 24.57
CA ASN A 312 -26.24 44.60 24.08
C ASN A 312 -27.57 43.88 23.78
N PRO A 313 -28.70 44.61 23.69
CA PRO A 313 -30.04 44.02 23.51
C PRO A 313 -30.24 43.25 22.20
N GLU A 314 -29.38 43.49 21.21
CA GLU A 314 -29.39 42.79 19.93
C GLU A 314 -28.66 41.43 19.99
N GLY A 315 -28.01 41.12 21.11
CA GLY A 315 -27.30 39.89 21.38
C GLY A 315 -25.79 39.96 21.17
N TRP A 316 -25.19 41.12 20.87
CA TRP A 316 -23.74 41.25 20.74
C TRP A 316 -23.07 41.52 22.09
N VAL A 317 -22.06 40.72 22.43
CA VAL A 317 -21.03 41.10 23.40
C VAL A 317 -20.14 42.11 22.72
N VAL A 318 -20.04 43.30 23.31
CA VAL A 318 -19.29 44.42 22.80
C VAL A 318 -18.22 44.85 23.80
N ASP A 319 -17.14 45.46 23.31
CA ASP A 319 -16.14 46.07 24.17
C ASP A 319 -16.64 47.38 24.80
N LYS A 320 -15.74 48.07 25.52
CA LYS A 320 -16.03 49.38 26.14
C LYS A 320 -16.45 50.46 25.13
N ASP A 321 -16.12 50.28 23.85
CA ASP A 321 -16.34 51.22 22.76
C ASP A 321 -17.55 50.81 21.87
N GLU A 322 -18.35 49.84 22.34
CA GLU A 322 -19.51 49.25 21.65
C GLU A 322 -19.21 48.50 20.34
N ASN A 323 -17.95 48.09 20.12
CA ASN A 323 -17.63 47.26 18.95
C ASN A 323 -18.04 45.81 19.18
N PRO A 324 -18.74 45.17 18.21
CA PRO A 324 -19.15 43.77 18.34
C PRO A 324 -17.96 42.81 18.39
N LEU A 325 -17.78 42.14 19.53
CA LEU A 325 -16.77 41.12 19.75
C LEU A 325 -17.29 39.73 19.39
N MET A 326 -18.49 39.38 19.86
CA MET A 326 -19.17 38.13 19.50
C MET A 326 -20.68 38.21 19.71
N TRP A 327 -21.47 37.53 18.88
CA TRP A 327 -22.93 37.49 19.02
C TRP A 327 -23.40 36.25 19.76
N ILE A 328 -24.26 36.45 20.77
CA ILE A 328 -24.85 35.45 21.63
C ILE A 328 -26.36 35.38 21.32
N PRO A 329 -26.91 34.18 21.02
CA PRO A 329 -28.34 34.02 20.79
C PRO A 329 -29.17 34.40 22.02
N PRO A 330 -30.36 35.03 21.86
CA PRO A 330 -31.22 35.47 22.97
C PRO A 330 -31.53 34.41 24.04
N LEU A 331 -31.52 33.14 23.64
CA LEU A 331 -31.81 32.00 24.50
C LEU A 331 -30.63 31.61 25.44
N ALA A 332 -29.44 32.19 25.24
CA ALA A 332 -28.25 31.95 26.04
C ALA A 332 -27.82 33.19 26.87
N HIS A 333 -28.63 34.26 26.86
CA HIS A 333 -28.34 35.51 27.57
C HIS A 333 -28.34 35.35 29.09
N ASP A 334 -29.23 34.50 29.63
CA ASP A 334 -29.35 34.26 31.08
C ASP A 334 -28.32 33.27 31.64
N ALA A 335 -27.63 32.51 30.78
CA ALA A 335 -26.72 31.43 31.17
C ALA A 335 -25.27 31.89 31.44
N ILE A 336 -24.95 33.16 31.16
CA ILE A 336 -23.61 33.73 31.31
C ILE A 336 -23.65 34.79 32.40
N ARG A 337 -22.97 34.54 33.52
CA ARG A 337 -22.62 35.57 34.51
C ARG A 337 -21.11 35.78 34.50
N PRO A 338 -20.61 37.01 34.70
CA PRO A 338 -19.19 37.29 34.57
C PRO A 338 -18.41 36.67 35.74
N PRO A 339 -17.26 36.00 35.49
CA PRO A 339 -16.26 35.76 36.50
C PRO A 339 -15.32 36.97 36.65
N ALA A 340 -14.72 37.10 37.85
CA ALA A 340 -13.72 38.12 38.20
C ALA A 340 -12.43 37.97 37.34
N PRO A 341 -11.58 39.02 37.23
CA PRO A 341 -10.44 39.02 36.32
C PRO A 341 -9.44 37.95 36.76
N ASP A 342 -8.67 37.41 35.82
CA ASP A 342 -7.58 36.43 36.00
C ASP A 342 -7.92 34.96 35.66
N HIS A 343 -9.08 34.68 35.05
CA HIS A 343 -9.42 33.35 34.55
C HIS A 343 -9.65 33.31 33.04
N ILE A 344 -8.88 32.48 32.32
CA ILE A 344 -9.27 31.99 30.99
C ILE A 344 -10.15 30.75 31.19
N LEU A 345 -11.46 30.91 31.03
CA LEU A 345 -12.41 29.81 30.93
C LEU A 345 -12.45 29.32 29.48
N ILE A 346 -12.00 28.09 29.23
CA ILE A 346 -12.35 27.35 28.01
C ILE A 346 -13.42 26.34 28.42
N PRO A 347 -14.72 26.65 28.28
CA PRO A 347 -15.74 25.68 28.62
C PRO A 347 -15.80 24.58 27.55
N ARG A 348 -15.68 23.32 27.96
CA ARG A 348 -16.24 22.20 27.19
C ARG A 348 -17.72 22.07 27.57
N PHE A 349 -18.61 22.59 26.74
CA PHE A 349 -20.03 22.24 26.85
C PHE A 349 -20.33 21.02 25.98
N ASN A 350 -20.75 19.92 26.62
CA ASN A 350 -21.54 18.88 25.98
C ASN A 350 -23.01 19.18 26.29
N LEU A 351 -23.71 19.88 25.39
CA LEU A 351 -25.17 19.98 25.40
C LEU A 351 -25.72 19.70 23.99
N PRO A 352 -26.85 18.97 23.87
CA PRO A 352 -27.44 18.59 22.59
C PRO A 352 -28.29 19.74 22.03
N ILE A 353 -27.75 20.51 21.07
CA ILE A 353 -28.52 21.51 20.32
C ILE A 353 -29.09 20.86 19.05
N SER A 354 -29.94 19.85 19.20
CA SER A 354 -30.73 19.30 18.09
C SER A 354 -32.19 19.74 18.11
N SER A 355 -32.56 20.71 18.95
CA SER A 355 -33.95 21.16 19.12
C SER A 355 -34.18 22.66 18.88
N LEU A 356 -33.27 23.41 18.23
CA LEU A 356 -33.44 24.86 18.08
C LEU A 356 -33.15 25.47 16.70
N LEU A 357 -33.39 24.73 15.62
CA LEU A 357 -33.34 25.29 14.26
C LEU A 357 -34.46 24.73 13.36
N GLU A 358 -35.72 24.98 13.74
CA GLU A 358 -36.80 25.08 12.75
C GLU A 358 -37.55 26.39 12.96
N GLY A 359 -37.47 27.29 11.97
CA GLY A 359 -38.29 28.50 11.99
C GLY A 359 -37.75 29.63 11.11
N LYS A 360 -38.07 29.56 9.82
CA LYS A 360 -38.27 30.61 8.77
C LYS A 360 -37.56 31.99 8.78
N ALA A 361 -36.97 32.51 9.85
CA ALA A 361 -36.25 33.79 9.86
C ALA A 361 -34.84 33.73 9.23
N TRP A 362 -34.21 32.55 9.20
CA TRP A 362 -32.86 32.37 8.64
C TRP A 362 -32.81 32.44 7.11
N LYS A 363 -33.92 32.07 6.43
CA LYS A 363 -34.00 32.11 4.95
C LYS A 363 -34.09 33.54 4.40
N GLU A 364 -34.57 34.50 5.19
CA GLU A 364 -34.67 35.90 4.76
C GLU A 364 -33.33 36.65 4.92
N LEU A 365 -32.51 36.25 5.90
CA LEU A 365 -31.19 36.84 6.16
C LEU A 365 -30.13 36.35 5.17
N CYS A 366 -30.17 35.07 4.76
CA CYS A 366 -29.28 34.51 3.74
C CYS A 366 -29.54 35.02 2.30
N ARG A 367 -30.59 35.83 2.07
CA ARG A 367 -30.90 36.39 0.74
C ARG A 367 -30.20 37.73 0.47
N ARG A 368 -29.54 38.34 1.46
CA ARG A 368 -28.90 39.67 1.34
C ARG A 368 -27.37 39.71 1.27
N GLN A 369 -26.67 38.58 1.31
CA GLN A 369 -25.22 38.55 1.04
C GLN A 369 -24.85 37.31 0.21
N GLU A 370 -24.43 37.52 -1.03
CA GLU A 370 -24.08 36.47 -1.98
C GLU A 370 -22.61 36.02 -1.81
N GLY A 371 -22.40 34.71 -1.65
CA GLY A 371 -21.07 34.11 -1.82
C GLY A 371 -20.88 32.70 -1.23
N LYS A 372 -21.18 31.67 -2.04
CA LYS A 372 -20.76 30.24 -1.95
C LYS A 372 -21.65 29.27 -1.16
N SER A 373 -22.11 28.23 -1.89
CA SER A 373 -22.93 27.10 -1.41
C SER A 373 -22.06 25.88 -1.07
N ILE A 374 -22.22 25.35 0.15
CA ILE A 374 -21.80 23.98 0.51
C ILE A 374 -23.02 23.07 0.28
N ARG A 375 -22.87 22.01 -0.52
CA ARG A 375 -23.91 20.98 -0.73
C ARG A 375 -23.54 19.67 -0.02
N ASN A 376 -24.46 19.27 0.87
CA ASN A 376 -24.79 17.93 1.37
C ASN A 376 -23.85 17.19 2.34
N VAL A 377 -24.32 17.15 3.59
CA VAL A 377 -24.02 16.18 4.66
C VAL A 377 -25.22 15.24 4.80
N SER A 378 -24.98 13.94 4.97
CA SER A 378 -25.96 13.03 5.59
C SER A 378 -25.25 12.05 6.51
N ILE A 379 -25.59 12.02 7.81
CA ILE A 379 -25.30 10.91 8.72
C ILE A 379 -26.52 10.67 9.60
N ARG A 380 -26.93 9.41 9.72
CA ARG A 380 -28.00 8.90 10.59
C ARG A 380 -27.46 8.52 11.97
N THR A 381 -28.29 8.75 12.98
CA THR A 381 -28.07 8.47 14.41
C THR A 381 -28.46 7.05 14.80
N VAL A 382 -27.70 6.39 15.70
CA VAL A 382 -28.24 5.35 16.60
C VAL A 382 -27.66 5.51 18.01
N ARG A 383 -28.57 5.38 18.98
CA ARG A 383 -28.54 5.72 20.40
C ARG A 383 -28.13 4.52 21.26
N LEU A 384 -27.56 4.74 22.45
CA LEU A 384 -27.81 3.92 23.66
C LEU A 384 -27.45 4.76 24.91
N MET A 385 -28.39 4.86 25.86
CA MET A 385 -28.23 5.55 27.15
C MET A 385 -27.74 4.58 28.25
N PRO A 386 -27.05 5.08 29.30
CA PRO A 386 -26.94 4.40 30.58
C PRO A 386 -27.88 4.96 31.67
N SER A 387 -28.27 4.08 32.59
CA SER A 387 -28.94 4.29 33.91
C SER A 387 -27.86 4.64 35.00
N PRO A 388 -28.13 5.02 36.29
CA PRO A 388 -29.33 4.74 37.13
C PRO A 388 -29.75 5.70 38.31
N SER A 389 -30.86 5.29 38.97
CA SER A 389 -31.37 5.58 40.35
C SER A 389 -32.22 6.86 40.57
N ASN A 390 -33.26 6.95 41.42
CA ASN A 390 -33.92 6.06 42.39
C ASN A 390 -35.32 6.60 42.81
N SER A 391 -36.09 5.79 43.57
CA SER A 391 -37.36 6.06 44.32
C SER A 391 -38.69 5.94 43.51
N THR A 392 -39.79 5.31 43.93
CA THR A 392 -40.29 4.79 45.23
C THR A 392 -41.20 3.55 45.03
N ARG A 393 -41.17 2.68 46.06
CA ARG A 393 -41.96 1.47 46.47
C ARG A 393 -43.52 1.55 46.41
N PRO A 394 -44.33 0.48 46.71
CA PRO A 394 -44.03 -0.94 47.04
C PRO A 394 -45.07 -2.05 46.58
N LEU A 395 -44.78 -3.32 47.01
CA LEU A 395 -45.64 -4.52 47.22
C LEU A 395 -46.06 -5.31 45.95
N THR A 396 -45.99 -6.66 45.83
CA THR A 396 -45.93 -7.80 46.78
C THR A 396 -45.52 -9.11 46.06
N VAL A 397 -44.72 -9.96 46.75
CA VAL A 397 -44.79 -11.44 46.94
C VAL A 397 -45.24 -12.30 45.72
N SER A 398 -44.51 -13.30 45.20
CA SER A 398 -43.90 -14.49 45.85
C SER A 398 -42.84 -15.16 44.94
N SER A 399 -41.91 -15.88 45.58
CA SER A 399 -40.92 -16.80 45.02
C SER A 399 -41.48 -18.24 44.82
N PRO A 400 -40.63 -19.23 44.47
CA PRO A 400 -40.13 -19.58 43.14
C PRO A 400 -40.59 -21.00 42.76
N HIS A 401 -40.25 -21.55 41.59
CA HIS A 401 -39.92 -22.99 41.45
C HIS A 401 -39.23 -23.27 40.10
N VAL A 402 -38.09 -23.94 40.24
CA VAL A 402 -37.31 -24.71 39.24
C VAL A 402 -38.00 -26.09 39.16
N PRO A 403 -38.11 -26.79 38.00
CA PRO A 403 -37.03 -27.68 37.58
C PRO A 403 -36.87 -28.03 36.08
N THR A 404 -35.69 -28.61 35.90
CA THR A 404 -34.99 -29.36 34.85
C THR A 404 -35.69 -30.52 34.11
N HIS A 405 -35.08 -30.89 32.97
CA HIS A 405 -34.85 -32.23 32.35
C HIS A 405 -35.59 -32.63 31.03
N TRP A 406 -34.76 -32.79 29.98
CA TRP A 406 -34.46 -33.95 29.09
C TRP A 406 -35.54 -34.87 28.45
N HIS A 407 -35.21 -35.31 27.21
CA HIS A 407 -35.71 -36.43 26.37
C HIS A 407 -37.09 -36.27 25.72
N SER A 408 -37.48 -36.89 24.60
CA SER A 408 -36.86 -37.62 23.47
C SER A 408 -38.02 -38.00 22.51
N LEU A 409 -37.76 -37.96 21.20
CA LEU A 409 -38.31 -38.77 20.09
C LEU A 409 -39.85 -38.96 19.84
N THR A 410 -40.18 -38.72 18.56
CA THR A 410 -41.01 -39.50 17.61
C THR A 410 -42.54 -39.36 17.51
N THR A 411 -42.92 -38.97 16.28
CA THR A 411 -44.01 -39.43 15.37
C THR A 411 -45.48 -39.33 15.79
N MET A 412 -46.26 -38.62 14.96
CA MET A 412 -47.49 -39.09 14.27
C MET A 412 -48.05 -37.92 13.43
N SER A 413 -48.13 -38.04 12.11
CA SER A 413 -49.27 -38.52 11.29
C SER A 413 -50.27 -37.43 10.89
N LEU A 414 -50.44 -37.30 9.58
CA LEU A 414 -51.39 -36.44 8.84
C LEU A 414 -52.86 -36.77 9.13
N PRO A 415 -53.76 -35.85 8.75
CA PRO A 415 -54.92 -36.27 7.95
C PRO A 415 -55.21 -35.38 6.72
N LEU A 416 -55.61 -36.03 5.62
CA LEU A 416 -56.38 -35.47 4.50
C LEU A 416 -57.90 -35.64 4.77
N PRO A 417 -58.76 -34.79 4.19
CA PRO A 417 -59.68 -35.23 3.11
C PRO A 417 -59.84 -34.14 2.02
N ALA A 418 -59.93 -34.39 0.69
CA ALA A 418 -60.89 -35.12 -0.17
C ALA A 418 -61.83 -34.18 -0.96
N GLN A 419 -61.79 -34.29 -2.31
CA GLN A 419 -62.84 -34.16 -3.38
C GLN A 419 -63.80 -32.92 -3.37
N SER A 420 -64.30 -32.32 -4.47
CA SER A 420 -64.54 -32.70 -5.87
C SER A 420 -64.77 -31.45 -6.77
N ASP A 421 -64.77 -31.71 -8.08
CA ASP A 421 -65.62 -31.10 -9.13
C ASP A 421 -65.14 -29.98 -10.09
N SER A 422 -65.75 -30.12 -11.26
CA SER A 422 -65.28 -29.84 -12.62
C SER A 422 -65.68 -28.48 -13.23
N LYS A 423 -65.01 -28.18 -14.37
CA LYS A 423 -65.45 -27.42 -15.57
C LYS A 423 -64.95 -25.96 -15.77
N SER A 424 -64.03 -25.88 -16.74
CA SER A 424 -63.94 -24.95 -17.90
C SER A 424 -64.16 -23.44 -17.70
N GLY A 425 -63.09 -22.68 -17.96
CA GLY A 425 -63.14 -21.25 -18.28
C GLY A 425 -61.74 -20.69 -18.46
N LEU A 426 -61.24 -20.67 -19.69
CA LEU A 426 -60.02 -19.94 -20.05
C LEU A 426 -60.26 -18.43 -19.86
N SER A 427 -59.50 -17.80 -18.98
CA SER A 427 -59.20 -16.37 -19.07
C SER A 427 -57.74 -16.14 -18.75
N LEU A 428 -57.05 -15.60 -19.74
CA LEU A 428 -55.65 -15.28 -19.78
C LEU A 428 -55.43 -14.00 -18.96
N GLN A 429 -55.06 -14.10 -17.68
CA GLN A 429 -54.42 -12.99 -16.97
C GLN A 429 -53.66 -13.48 -15.73
N VAL A 430 -52.47 -12.89 -15.53
CA VAL A 430 -51.54 -13.03 -14.39
C VAL A 430 -50.45 -14.12 -14.51
N LEU A 431 -49.39 -13.79 -15.25
CA LEU A 431 -48.02 -14.28 -15.00
C LEU A 431 -47.02 -13.14 -15.25
N LYS A 432 -46.98 -12.19 -14.31
CA LYS A 432 -45.86 -11.25 -14.16
C LYS A 432 -45.26 -11.42 -12.75
N SER A 433 -44.57 -12.53 -12.52
CA SER A 433 -43.52 -12.57 -11.48
C SER A 433 -42.48 -13.66 -11.77
N ARG A 434 -41.20 -13.33 -11.56
CA ARG A 434 -40.04 -14.23 -11.69
C ARG A 434 -40.05 -15.40 -10.68
N ALA A 435 -41.03 -15.48 -9.79
CA ALA A 435 -41.15 -16.54 -8.79
C ALA A 435 -41.81 -17.82 -9.35
N GLY A 436 -42.78 -17.70 -10.27
CA GLY A 436 -43.50 -18.87 -10.81
C GLY A 436 -42.65 -19.79 -11.70
N ALA A 437 -41.71 -19.22 -12.46
CA ALA A 437 -40.80 -20.00 -13.32
C ALA A 437 -39.78 -20.84 -12.51
N ARG A 438 -39.42 -20.40 -11.30
CA ARG A 438 -38.47 -21.13 -10.44
C ARG A 438 -39.08 -22.37 -9.80
N PHE A 439 -40.39 -22.37 -9.52
CA PHE A 439 -41.06 -23.54 -8.94
C PHE A 439 -41.35 -24.64 -9.97
N ALA A 440 -41.63 -24.29 -11.23
CA ALA A 440 -41.80 -25.28 -12.30
C ALA A 440 -40.49 -26.01 -12.66
N ILE A 441 -39.36 -25.29 -12.63
CA ILE A 441 -38.03 -25.87 -12.88
C ILE A 441 -37.60 -26.76 -11.71
N LEU A 442 -37.88 -26.37 -10.46
CA LEU A 442 -37.56 -27.19 -9.28
C LEU A 442 -38.40 -28.49 -9.26
N GLY A 443 -39.68 -28.43 -9.65
CA GLY A 443 -40.55 -29.61 -9.76
C GLY A 443 -40.10 -30.61 -10.82
N LEU A 444 -39.63 -30.15 -11.98
CA LEU A 444 -39.09 -31.01 -13.05
C LEU A 444 -37.71 -31.61 -12.69
N THR A 445 -36.90 -30.88 -11.92
CA THR A 445 -35.57 -31.35 -11.50
C THR A 445 -35.68 -32.43 -10.41
N VAL A 446 -36.61 -32.29 -9.47
CA VAL A 446 -36.85 -33.30 -8.42
C VAL A 446 -37.48 -34.58 -9.01
N ALA A 447 -38.37 -34.46 -10.00
CA ALA A 447 -38.92 -35.62 -10.71
C ALA A 447 -37.87 -36.36 -11.55
N GLY A 448 -36.94 -35.63 -12.20
CA GLY A 448 -35.84 -36.23 -12.95
C GLY A 448 -34.82 -36.96 -12.07
N VAL A 449 -34.51 -36.44 -10.88
CA VAL A 449 -33.60 -37.07 -9.93
C VAL A 449 -34.23 -38.31 -9.29
N LEU A 450 -35.53 -38.29 -8.97
CA LEU A 450 -36.24 -39.45 -8.43
C LEU A 450 -36.42 -40.56 -9.47
N TYR A 451 -36.58 -40.22 -10.76
CA TYR A 451 -36.60 -41.21 -11.86
C TYR A 451 -35.23 -41.85 -12.09
N TYR A 452 -34.13 -41.09 -11.95
CA TYR A 452 -32.77 -41.59 -12.13
C TYR A 452 -32.28 -42.50 -10.99
N LEU A 453 -32.79 -42.30 -9.77
CA LEU A 453 -32.44 -43.10 -8.60
C LEU A 453 -33.28 -44.38 -8.43
N ALA A 454 -34.42 -44.49 -9.14
CA ALA A 454 -35.33 -45.64 -9.05
C ALA A 454 -35.22 -46.64 -10.22
N ALA A 455 -34.38 -46.37 -11.24
CA ALA A 455 -34.19 -47.25 -12.38
C ALA A 455 -33.21 -48.42 -12.07
N PRO A 456 -33.55 -49.69 -12.36
CA PRO A 456 -32.63 -50.82 -12.25
C PRO A 456 -31.38 -50.63 -13.12
N ASP A 457 -30.23 -51.15 -12.66
CA ASP A 457 -28.90 -50.96 -13.29
C ASP A 457 -28.81 -51.38 -14.78
N SER A 458 -29.81 -52.10 -15.30
CA SER A 458 -29.91 -52.50 -16.71
C SER A 458 -30.38 -51.41 -17.67
N TYR A 459 -30.72 -50.21 -17.20
CA TYR A 459 -31.29 -49.11 -18.02
C TYR A 459 -30.60 -47.74 -17.86
N ARG A 460 -29.29 -47.69 -17.58
CA ARG A 460 -28.51 -46.45 -17.72
C ARG A 460 -27.86 -46.38 -19.10
N PRO A 461 -28.29 -45.49 -20.02
CA PRO A 461 -27.60 -45.29 -21.27
C PRO A 461 -26.25 -44.61 -20.99
N GLU A 462 -25.17 -45.15 -21.55
CA GLU A 462 -23.90 -44.44 -21.71
C GLU A 462 -24.17 -43.16 -22.50
N LEU A 463 -24.29 -42.03 -21.80
CA LEU A 463 -24.16 -40.72 -22.41
C LEU A 463 -22.66 -40.52 -22.69
N ALA A 464 -22.20 -41.14 -23.77
CA ALA A 464 -21.00 -40.78 -24.46
C ALA A 464 -21.24 -39.41 -25.11
N TRP A 465 -20.61 -38.36 -24.56
CA TRP A 465 -20.39 -37.15 -25.34
C TRP A 465 -19.63 -37.57 -26.60
N PRO A 466 -19.89 -36.97 -27.79
CA PRO A 466 -19.10 -37.26 -28.96
C PRO A 466 -17.66 -36.87 -28.62
N ARG A 467 -16.81 -37.88 -28.41
CA ARG A 467 -15.37 -37.73 -28.53
C ARG A 467 -15.14 -37.25 -29.95
N GLU A 468 -14.96 -35.94 -30.13
CA GLU A 468 -14.18 -35.50 -31.28
C GLU A 468 -12.89 -36.32 -31.24
N LYS A 469 -12.67 -37.06 -32.33
CA LYS A 469 -11.52 -37.93 -32.45
C LYS A 469 -10.28 -37.08 -32.14
N PRO A 470 -9.41 -37.47 -31.20
CA PRO A 470 -8.10 -36.83 -31.11
C PRO A 470 -7.45 -36.95 -32.48
N PHE A 471 -6.75 -35.92 -32.92
CA PHE A 471 -5.82 -36.03 -34.05
C PHE A 471 -5.06 -37.35 -33.90
N THR A 472 -5.29 -38.29 -34.83
CA THR A 472 -4.92 -39.71 -34.64
C THR A 472 -3.42 -39.98 -34.70
N VAL A 473 -2.60 -38.92 -34.74
CA VAL A 473 -1.16 -38.98 -34.54
C VAL A 473 -0.76 -37.66 -33.87
N PRO A 474 -0.16 -37.65 -32.66
CA PRO A 474 0.43 -36.44 -32.11
C PRO A 474 1.47 -35.90 -33.10
N PRO A 475 1.56 -34.57 -33.33
CA PRO A 475 2.62 -34.03 -34.17
C PRO A 475 3.97 -34.52 -33.62
N PRO A 476 4.91 -34.91 -34.50
CA PRO A 476 6.18 -35.42 -34.02
C PRO A 476 6.82 -34.35 -33.11
N PRO A 477 7.37 -34.74 -31.96
CA PRO A 477 8.26 -33.84 -31.24
C PRO A 477 9.39 -33.39 -32.18
N PRO A 478 10.04 -32.25 -31.93
CA PRO A 478 11.24 -31.89 -32.67
C PRO A 478 12.21 -33.09 -32.69
N PRO A 479 12.94 -33.31 -33.81
CA PRO A 479 13.89 -34.41 -33.90
C PRO A 479 14.84 -34.40 -32.70
N ALA A 480 15.20 -35.59 -32.22
CA ALA A 480 16.23 -35.73 -31.19
C ALA A 480 17.51 -35.01 -31.66
N TRP A 481 18.19 -34.34 -30.73
CA TRP A 481 19.24 -33.35 -31.02
C TRP A 481 20.50 -34.01 -31.60
N ASP A 482 20.51 -34.29 -32.89
CA ASP A 482 21.74 -34.60 -33.64
C ASP A 482 22.42 -33.28 -34.05
N GLN A 483 23.75 -33.24 -34.02
CA GLN A 483 24.61 -32.03 -34.07
C GLN A 483 24.51 -31.16 -35.35
N GLU A 484 23.62 -31.47 -36.29
CA GLU A 484 23.40 -30.70 -37.51
C GLU A 484 22.03 -30.02 -37.47
N PHE A 485 22.03 -28.71 -37.22
CA PHE A 485 20.83 -27.90 -37.33
C PHE A 485 20.60 -27.47 -38.78
N ASP A 486 19.43 -27.81 -39.33
CA ASP A 486 18.82 -26.93 -40.32
C ASP A 486 18.11 -25.79 -39.56
N PRO A 487 18.30 -24.50 -39.93
CA PRO A 487 17.53 -23.41 -39.36
C PRO A 487 16.02 -23.68 -39.54
N PRO A 488 15.15 -23.21 -38.63
CA PRO A 488 13.73 -23.46 -38.77
C PRO A 488 13.30 -22.89 -40.12
N PRO A 489 12.45 -23.58 -40.89
CA PRO A 489 12.09 -23.14 -42.22
C PRO A 489 11.58 -21.71 -42.10
N LEU A 490 12.33 -20.78 -42.68
CA LEU A 490 11.89 -19.41 -42.82
C LEU A 490 10.54 -19.48 -43.55
N PRO A 491 9.53 -18.67 -43.18
CA PRO A 491 8.36 -18.51 -44.04
C PRO A 491 8.91 -18.27 -45.45
N PRO A 492 8.44 -18.99 -46.48
CA PRO A 492 9.13 -19.15 -47.76
C PRO A 492 9.62 -17.79 -48.24
N GLN A 493 10.93 -17.55 -48.09
CA GLN A 493 11.54 -16.34 -48.58
C GLN A 493 11.58 -16.50 -50.10
N GLY A 494 10.61 -15.90 -50.80
CA GLY A 494 10.91 -15.47 -52.16
C GLY A 494 12.20 -14.67 -52.07
N GLY A 495 13.19 -14.97 -52.91
CA GLY A 495 14.57 -14.44 -52.87
C GLY A 495 14.66 -12.92 -53.02
N GLY A 496 14.08 -12.20 -52.07
CA GLY A 496 14.03 -10.76 -51.96
C GLY A 496 15.29 -10.25 -51.29
N ALA A 497 15.74 -9.07 -51.74
CA ALA A 497 16.87 -8.38 -51.15
C ALA A 497 16.70 -8.21 -49.63
N PRO A 498 17.80 -8.21 -48.85
CA PRO A 498 17.76 -7.98 -47.42
C PRO A 498 16.95 -6.72 -47.07
N VAL A 499 16.09 -6.82 -46.05
CA VAL A 499 15.26 -5.70 -45.58
C VAL A 499 16.18 -4.54 -45.23
N LYS A 500 16.09 -3.45 -45.99
CA LYS A 500 16.89 -2.25 -45.72
C LYS A 500 16.49 -1.67 -44.36
N PRO A 501 17.44 -1.38 -43.46
CA PRO A 501 17.11 -0.74 -42.18
C PRO A 501 16.37 0.60 -42.41
N PRO A 502 15.29 0.88 -41.67
CA PRO A 502 14.63 2.18 -41.72
C PRO A 502 15.61 3.30 -41.31
N SER A 503 15.51 4.46 -41.95
CA SER A 503 16.33 5.62 -41.60
C SER A 503 15.94 6.15 -40.21
N ASN A 504 16.85 6.90 -39.56
CA ASN A 504 16.56 7.56 -38.28
C ASN A 504 15.33 8.48 -38.35
N SER A 505 15.12 9.14 -39.50
CA SER A 505 13.92 9.97 -39.72
C SER A 505 12.64 9.15 -39.76
N GLN A 506 12.63 8.01 -40.47
CA GLN A 506 11.49 7.09 -40.51
C GLN A 506 11.20 6.52 -39.11
N MET A 507 12.23 6.19 -38.35
CA MET A 507 12.11 5.71 -36.98
C MET A 507 11.48 6.77 -36.06
N ALA A 508 11.95 8.01 -36.13
CA ALA A 508 11.37 9.12 -35.38
C ALA A 508 9.90 9.38 -35.75
N GLU A 509 9.55 9.30 -37.04
CA GLU A 509 8.16 9.41 -37.51
C GLU A 509 7.27 8.29 -36.96
N ARG A 510 7.76 7.05 -36.94
CA ARG A 510 7.04 5.90 -36.37
C ARG A 510 6.84 6.04 -34.86
N ALA A 511 7.87 6.45 -34.12
CA ALA A 511 7.77 6.70 -32.69
C ALA A 511 6.76 7.82 -32.38
N GLU A 512 6.75 8.91 -33.16
CA GLU A 512 5.75 9.98 -33.04
C GLU A 512 4.33 9.51 -33.38
N ALA A 513 4.17 8.61 -34.36
CA ALA A 513 2.87 8.03 -34.66
C ALA A 513 2.31 7.24 -33.47
N VAL A 514 3.14 6.42 -32.81
CA VAL A 514 2.75 5.70 -31.59
C VAL A 514 2.47 6.66 -30.43
N ARG A 515 3.26 7.71 -30.26
CA ARG A 515 3.02 8.77 -29.26
C ARG A 515 1.67 9.46 -29.48
N LYS A 516 1.29 9.73 -30.73
CA LYS A 516 -0.04 10.27 -31.09
C LYS A 516 -1.17 9.29 -30.79
N ALA A 517 -0.97 8.00 -31.04
CA ALA A 517 -1.93 6.96 -30.67
C ALA A 517 -2.15 6.90 -29.15
N PHE A 518 -1.08 6.99 -28.35
CA PHE A 518 -1.16 7.09 -26.90
C PHE A 518 -1.97 8.31 -26.47
N ARG A 519 -1.66 9.51 -27.00
CA ARG A 519 -2.41 10.73 -26.67
C ARG A 519 -3.89 10.62 -27.03
N HIS A 520 -4.24 9.98 -28.15
CA HIS A 520 -5.63 9.72 -28.53
C HIS A 520 -6.33 8.84 -27.50
N ALA A 521 -5.73 7.70 -27.17
CA ALA A 521 -6.26 6.74 -26.20
C ALA A 521 -6.40 7.33 -24.80
N TYR A 522 -5.38 8.06 -24.34
CA TYR A 522 -5.35 8.66 -23.01
C TYR A 522 -6.26 9.87 -22.91
N LYS A 523 -6.37 10.70 -23.96
CA LYS A 523 -7.33 11.81 -24.00
C LYS A 523 -8.76 11.32 -23.83
N GLY A 524 -9.16 10.28 -24.56
CA GLY A 524 -10.49 9.70 -24.38
C GLY A 524 -10.73 9.17 -22.98
N TYR A 525 -9.71 8.53 -22.39
CA TYR A 525 -9.75 8.10 -21.00
C TYR A 525 -9.96 9.30 -20.05
N VAL A 526 -9.18 10.38 -20.20
CA VAL A 526 -9.32 11.58 -19.37
C VAL A 526 -10.70 12.22 -19.54
N ASP A 527 -11.23 12.28 -20.76
CA ASP A 527 -12.50 12.94 -21.05
C ASP A 527 -13.72 12.15 -20.51
N ALA A 528 -13.66 10.81 -20.50
CA ALA A 528 -14.83 9.97 -20.21
C ALA A 528 -14.70 9.06 -18.97
N ALA A 529 -13.47 8.71 -18.58
CA ALA A 529 -13.19 7.67 -17.60
C ALA A 529 -12.17 8.09 -16.53
N TRP A 530 -11.86 9.38 -16.39
CA TRP A 530 -11.03 9.87 -15.29
C TRP A 530 -11.61 9.42 -13.95
N THR A 531 -10.78 8.85 -13.07
CA THR A 531 -11.13 8.18 -11.79
C THR A 531 -11.77 6.79 -11.89
N TYR A 532 -12.11 6.32 -13.09
CA TYR A 532 -12.53 4.95 -13.35
C TYR A 532 -11.36 4.10 -13.84
N ASP A 533 -11.48 2.78 -13.71
CA ASP A 533 -10.42 1.87 -14.11
C ASP A 533 -10.09 1.97 -15.60
N GLU A 534 -11.10 1.90 -16.48
CA GLU A 534 -10.90 1.77 -17.93
C GLU A 534 -11.94 2.54 -18.76
N LEU A 535 -11.55 2.85 -20.01
CA LEU A 535 -12.37 3.53 -21.00
C LEU A 535 -13.25 2.53 -21.78
N LEU A 536 -14.48 2.93 -22.09
CA LEU A 536 -15.36 2.27 -23.07
C LEU A 536 -15.32 3.09 -24.39
N PRO A 537 -14.42 2.75 -25.34
CA PRO A 537 -14.00 3.62 -26.43
C PRO A 537 -15.03 3.79 -27.56
N ASN A 538 -16.10 2.98 -27.62
CA ASN A 538 -17.18 3.15 -28.61
C ASN A 538 -18.31 4.04 -28.09
N THR A 539 -18.53 4.08 -26.78
CA THR A 539 -19.65 4.79 -26.17
C THR A 539 -19.25 6.07 -25.43
N ASN A 540 -17.94 6.40 -25.41
CA ASN A 540 -17.40 7.46 -24.57
C ASN A 540 -17.82 7.29 -23.09
N GLY A 541 -17.78 6.04 -22.63
CA GLY A 541 -18.19 5.66 -21.27
C GLY A 541 -17.01 5.19 -20.43
N SER A 542 -17.28 4.82 -19.19
CA SER A 542 -16.27 4.33 -18.25
C SER A 542 -16.71 3.05 -17.56
N VAL A 543 -15.75 2.29 -17.03
CA VAL A 543 -16.01 1.06 -16.28
C VAL A 543 -15.05 0.91 -15.10
N ASN A 544 -15.58 0.43 -13.98
CA ASN A 544 -14.80 -0.09 -12.84
C ASN A 544 -14.93 -1.60 -12.84
N ASN A 545 -14.07 -2.25 -13.61
CA ASN A 545 -13.97 -3.70 -13.75
C ASN A 545 -12.82 -4.29 -12.92
N PHE A 546 -12.10 -3.44 -12.18
CA PHE A 546 -11.01 -3.84 -11.30
C PHE A 546 -11.29 -3.34 -9.87
N ASN A 547 -10.44 -2.47 -9.30
CA ASN A 547 -10.57 -1.94 -7.95
C ASN A 547 -11.34 -0.61 -7.87
N GLY A 548 -11.61 0.02 -9.01
CA GLY A 548 -12.15 1.38 -9.08
C GLY A 548 -11.19 2.45 -8.59
N TRP A 549 -9.88 2.21 -8.73
CA TRP A 549 -8.83 3.13 -8.30
C TRP A 549 -8.17 3.86 -9.48
N GLY A 550 -8.65 3.65 -10.71
CA GLY A 550 -8.08 4.32 -11.87
C GLY A 550 -6.83 3.64 -12.42
N VAL A 551 -6.88 2.31 -12.58
CA VAL A 551 -5.75 1.49 -13.06
C VAL A 551 -5.09 2.06 -14.31
N SER A 552 -5.86 2.56 -15.28
CA SER A 552 -5.31 3.15 -16.51
C SER A 552 -4.39 4.36 -16.26
N VAL A 553 -4.58 5.12 -15.19
CA VAL A 553 -3.65 6.22 -14.82
C VAL A 553 -2.32 5.65 -14.35
N ILE A 554 -2.36 4.62 -13.50
CA ILE A 554 -1.17 4.05 -12.85
C ILE A 554 -0.37 3.22 -13.84
N ASP A 555 -1.03 2.42 -14.67
CA ASP A 555 -0.39 1.60 -15.69
C ASP A 555 0.34 2.45 -16.74
N SER A 556 -0.24 3.59 -17.10
CA SER A 556 0.27 4.43 -18.16
C SER A 556 1.32 5.45 -17.71
N ILE A 557 1.53 5.64 -16.40
CA ILE A 557 2.41 6.70 -15.87
C ILE A 557 3.87 6.52 -16.32
N SER A 558 4.37 5.29 -16.32
CA SER A 558 5.73 4.96 -16.79
C SER A 558 5.86 5.17 -18.30
N THR A 559 4.81 4.85 -19.07
CA THR A 559 4.74 5.11 -20.52
C THR A 559 4.81 6.62 -20.81
N MET A 560 4.12 7.45 -20.02
CA MET A 560 4.17 8.91 -20.18
C MET A 560 5.58 9.47 -19.98
N GLN A 561 6.32 8.99 -18.98
CA GLN A 561 7.70 9.40 -18.76
C GLN A 561 8.58 9.05 -19.96
N LEU A 562 8.48 7.81 -20.46
CA LEU A 562 9.27 7.35 -21.61
C LEU A 562 8.93 8.10 -22.91
N MET A 563 7.66 8.46 -23.10
CA MET A 563 7.22 9.20 -24.29
C MET A 563 7.46 10.72 -24.20
N GLY A 564 7.91 11.25 -23.05
CA GLY A 564 8.09 12.68 -22.84
C GLY A 564 6.78 13.46 -22.68
N LEU A 565 5.72 12.81 -22.17
CA LEU A 565 4.37 13.36 -22.01
C LEU A 565 4.21 14.04 -20.64
N LYS A 566 4.95 15.13 -20.45
CA LYS A 566 5.04 15.81 -19.14
C LYS A 566 3.67 16.29 -18.61
N PRO A 567 2.78 16.94 -19.38
CA PRO A 567 1.49 17.38 -18.86
C PRO A 567 0.60 16.22 -18.38
N GLU A 568 0.57 15.13 -19.13
CA GLU A 568 -0.18 13.91 -18.80
C GLU A 568 0.40 13.26 -17.53
N TYR A 569 1.73 13.19 -17.42
CA TYR A 569 2.44 12.67 -16.25
C TYR A 569 2.20 13.52 -14.98
N ASP A 570 2.27 14.85 -15.09
CA ASP A 570 2.01 15.75 -13.96
C ASP A 570 0.58 15.56 -13.42
N SER A 571 -0.41 15.43 -14.31
CA SER A 571 -1.80 15.15 -13.94
C SER A 571 -1.97 13.77 -13.28
N ALA A 572 -1.25 12.76 -13.78
CA ALA A 572 -1.23 11.42 -13.18
C ALA A 572 -0.61 11.44 -11.77
N LEU A 573 0.43 12.23 -11.52
CA LEU A 573 0.99 12.40 -10.17
C LEU A 573 0.00 13.06 -9.21
N ASP A 574 -0.71 14.10 -9.65
CA ASP A 574 -1.77 14.73 -8.84
C ASP A 574 -2.88 13.72 -8.49
N PHE A 575 -3.16 12.78 -9.40
CA PHE A 575 -4.06 11.67 -9.14
C PHE A 575 -3.50 10.74 -8.05
N VAL A 576 -2.25 10.30 -8.19
CA VAL A 576 -1.55 9.42 -7.22
C VAL A 576 -1.53 10.00 -5.81
N VAL A 577 -1.29 11.31 -5.67
CA VAL A 577 -1.28 12.01 -4.36
C VAL A 577 -2.58 11.76 -3.57
N ARG A 578 -3.72 11.71 -4.27
CA ARG A 578 -5.06 11.59 -3.67
C ARG A 578 -5.49 10.14 -3.39
N MET A 579 -4.74 9.14 -3.82
CA MET A 579 -5.11 7.72 -3.63
C MET A 579 -4.94 7.26 -2.18
N ASP A 580 -5.87 6.45 -1.69
CA ASP A 580 -5.81 5.80 -0.36
C ASP A 580 -5.80 4.26 -0.42
N PHE A 581 -6.06 3.69 -1.61
CA PHE A 581 -6.15 2.26 -1.87
C PHE A 581 -7.18 1.54 -0.98
N ASP A 582 -8.27 2.22 -0.62
CA ASP A 582 -9.37 1.61 0.13
C ASP A 582 -10.44 1.08 -0.83
N ILE A 583 -10.73 -0.22 -0.75
CA ILE A 583 -11.93 -0.78 -1.39
C ILE A 583 -13.14 -0.49 -0.50
N LYS A 584 -14.21 0.01 -1.12
CA LYS A 584 -15.49 0.28 -0.47
C LYS A 584 -16.41 -0.94 -0.57
N ASN A 585 -17.36 -1.07 0.35
CA ASN A 585 -18.47 -2.06 0.31
C ASN A 585 -18.05 -3.54 0.25
N ASP A 586 -17.34 -4.04 1.28
CA ASP A 586 -16.97 -5.47 1.46
C ASP A 586 -16.22 -6.14 0.27
N GLY A 587 -15.71 -5.36 -0.67
CA GLY A 587 -14.94 -5.85 -1.82
C GLY A 587 -13.51 -6.26 -1.47
N HIS A 588 -12.82 -6.91 -2.41
CA HIS A 588 -11.44 -7.39 -2.26
C HIS A 588 -10.60 -6.99 -3.47
N ALA A 589 -9.34 -6.64 -3.23
CA ALA A 589 -8.36 -6.34 -4.27
C ALA A 589 -7.72 -7.66 -4.70
N PRO A 590 -7.78 -8.06 -5.98
CA PRO A 590 -7.08 -9.25 -6.45
C PRO A 590 -5.57 -8.99 -6.39
N PHE A 591 -4.84 -9.83 -5.65
CA PHE A 591 -3.45 -9.58 -5.27
C PHE A 591 -2.52 -9.48 -6.47
N PHE A 592 -2.49 -10.51 -7.31
CA PHE A 592 -1.62 -10.60 -8.48
C PHE A 592 -1.78 -9.38 -9.40
N GLU A 593 -3.01 -9.15 -9.87
CA GLU A 593 -3.32 -8.03 -10.76
C GLU A 593 -3.04 -6.67 -10.09
N THR A 594 -3.23 -6.54 -8.77
CA THR A 594 -2.92 -5.28 -8.06
C THR A 594 -1.40 -5.08 -7.93
N ALA A 595 -0.64 -6.16 -7.76
CA ALA A 595 0.81 -6.12 -7.64
C ALA A 595 1.46 -5.71 -8.97
N ILE A 596 1.13 -6.39 -10.08
CA ILE A 596 1.79 -6.15 -11.36
C ILE A 596 1.43 -4.79 -11.97
N ARG A 597 0.19 -4.30 -11.75
CA ARG A 597 -0.32 -3.04 -12.31
C ARG A 597 -0.08 -1.84 -11.42
N TYR A 598 -0.70 -1.82 -10.23
CA TYR A 598 -0.64 -0.65 -9.35
C TYR A 598 0.72 -0.54 -8.67
N LEU A 599 1.17 -1.61 -8.03
CA LEU A 599 2.46 -1.56 -7.34
C LEU A 599 3.59 -1.43 -8.38
N GLY A 600 3.56 -2.25 -9.45
CA GLY A 600 4.49 -2.19 -10.58
C GLY A 600 4.57 -0.80 -11.23
N GLY A 601 3.43 -0.20 -11.55
CA GLY A 601 3.36 1.15 -12.13
C GLY A 601 3.96 2.22 -11.21
N LEU A 602 3.65 2.19 -9.91
CA LEU A 602 4.20 3.13 -8.93
C LEU A 602 5.72 2.97 -8.74
N VAL A 603 6.20 1.72 -8.58
CA VAL A 603 7.63 1.48 -8.36
C VAL A 603 8.47 1.74 -9.61
N SER A 604 7.92 1.50 -10.80
CA SER A 604 8.56 1.84 -12.07
C SER A 604 8.62 3.34 -12.31
N ALA A 605 7.54 4.06 -12.03
CA ALA A 605 7.55 5.52 -12.12
C ALA A 605 8.61 6.14 -11.21
N HIS A 606 8.73 5.62 -9.99
CA HIS A 606 9.78 5.98 -9.05
C HIS A 606 11.16 5.63 -9.60
N SER A 607 11.32 4.42 -10.17
CA SER A 607 12.60 3.98 -10.73
C SER A 607 13.07 4.85 -11.88
N LEU A 608 12.18 5.21 -12.80
CA LEU A 608 12.51 6.07 -13.94
C LEU A 608 12.85 7.48 -13.50
N ALA A 609 12.10 8.05 -12.55
CA ALA A 609 12.38 9.37 -12.00
C ALA A 609 13.75 9.42 -11.32
N ARG A 610 14.04 8.43 -10.46
CA ARG A 610 15.36 8.30 -9.80
C ARG A 610 16.49 8.16 -10.81
N SER A 611 16.32 7.34 -11.85
CA SER A 611 17.33 7.15 -12.90
C SER A 611 17.54 8.39 -13.77
N ALA A 612 16.55 9.27 -13.93
CA ALA A 612 16.73 10.56 -14.59
C ALA A 612 17.60 11.51 -13.75
N VAL A 613 17.52 11.42 -12.42
CA VAL A 613 18.33 12.22 -11.48
C VAL A 613 19.74 11.68 -11.31
N THR A 614 19.93 10.35 -11.29
CA THR A 614 21.20 9.71 -10.89
C THR A 614 21.84 8.82 -11.95
N GLY A 615 21.30 8.75 -13.17
CA GLY A 615 21.61 7.68 -14.12
C GLY A 615 21.59 8.05 -15.61
N PRO A 616 21.70 7.04 -16.49
CA PRO A 616 21.99 7.19 -17.93
C PRO A 616 20.84 7.72 -18.79
N LEU A 617 19.65 7.95 -18.21
CA LEU A 617 18.51 8.60 -18.87
C LEU A 617 18.62 10.13 -18.87
N SER A 618 19.68 10.70 -18.30
CA SER A 618 19.94 12.16 -18.28
C SER A 618 19.96 12.79 -19.69
N SER A 619 20.24 12.00 -20.73
CA SER A 619 20.27 12.44 -22.13
C SER A 619 18.87 12.57 -22.77
N LEU A 620 17.86 11.79 -22.34
CA LEU A 620 16.48 11.91 -22.84
C LEU A 620 15.80 13.19 -22.35
N GLU A 621 16.23 13.75 -21.22
CA GLU A 621 15.75 15.04 -20.69
C GLU A 621 16.54 16.24 -21.21
N SER A 622 17.73 16.05 -21.80
CA SER A 622 18.55 17.16 -22.34
C SER A 622 17.92 17.90 -23.53
N ALA A 623 16.82 17.39 -24.07
CA ALA A 623 15.99 18.08 -25.07
C ALA A 623 14.93 19.03 -24.45
N ASN A 624 14.83 19.14 -23.12
CA ASN A 624 13.87 20.02 -22.43
C ASN A 624 14.52 20.76 -21.25
N THR A 625 14.68 22.07 -21.40
CA THR A 625 15.51 22.97 -20.56
C THR A 625 14.90 23.34 -19.20
N ASN A 626 14.46 22.39 -18.36
CA ASN A 626 14.01 22.66 -16.98
C ASN A 626 14.26 21.46 -16.03
N SER A 627 15.53 21.13 -15.77
CA SER A 627 15.95 19.94 -15.01
C SER A 627 15.88 20.06 -13.47
N ASN A 628 15.14 21.02 -12.91
CA ASN A 628 14.97 21.18 -11.45
C ASN A 628 13.58 20.77 -10.91
N SER A 629 12.70 20.14 -11.72
CA SER A 629 11.28 19.95 -11.35
C SER A 629 10.88 18.61 -10.71
N TYR A 630 11.81 17.64 -10.55
CA TYR A 630 11.46 16.29 -10.06
C TYR A 630 11.92 15.96 -8.62
N ALA A 631 12.81 16.77 -8.04
CA ALA A 631 13.26 16.59 -6.65
C ALA A 631 12.06 16.73 -5.68
N GLY A 632 11.67 15.63 -5.04
CA GLY A 632 10.54 15.52 -4.11
C GLY A 632 9.31 14.77 -4.64
N ARG A 633 9.18 14.56 -5.96
CA ARG A 633 8.07 13.81 -6.58
C ARG A 633 8.30 12.29 -6.59
N GLU A 634 9.55 11.85 -6.53
CA GLU A 634 9.91 10.44 -6.32
C GLU A 634 9.36 9.91 -4.99
N HIS A 635 9.44 10.74 -3.94
CA HIS A 635 9.04 10.33 -2.60
C HIS A 635 7.55 9.97 -2.51
N ILE A 636 6.66 10.67 -3.24
CA ILE A 636 5.23 10.34 -3.20
C ILE A 636 4.93 9.00 -3.87
N LEU A 637 5.58 8.69 -5.01
CA LEU A 637 5.41 7.41 -5.70
C LEU A 637 5.84 6.25 -4.80
N LEU A 638 7.00 6.36 -4.17
CA LEU A 638 7.51 5.35 -3.25
C LEU A 638 6.64 5.23 -1.98
N THR A 639 6.18 6.35 -1.43
CA THR A 639 5.27 6.37 -0.27
C THR A 639 3.95 5.67 -0.58
N LYS A 640 3.38 5.92 -1.78
CA LYS A 640 2.11 5.27 -2.20
C LYS A 640 2.32 3.80 -2.51
N ALA A 641 3.45 3.42 -3.11
CA ALA A 641 3.83 2.02 -3.30
C ALA A 641 3.93 1.29 -1.95
N ALA A 642 4.62 1.87 -0.96
CA ALA A 642 4.73 1.30 0.38
C ALA A 642 3.39 1.20 1.10
N LEU A 643 2.53 2.22 0.97
CA LEU A 643 1.16 2.20 1.51
C LEU A 643 0.33 1.07 0.92
N LEU A 644 0.37 0.90 -0.41
CA LEU A 644 -0.33 -0.19 -1.08
C LEU A 644 0.24 -1.55 -0.67
N ALA A 645 1.57 -1.72 -0.71
CA ALA A 645 2.21 -2.97 -0.33
C ALA A 645 1.88 -3.38 1.12
N ASP A 646 1.85 -2.44 2.07
CA ASP A 646 1.45 -2.73 3.46
C ASP A 646 0.00 -3.24 3.56
N LYS A 647 -0.90 -2.77 2.69
CA LYS A 647 -2.28 -3.27 2.59
C LYS A 647 -2.35 -4.64 1.91
N LEU A 648 -1.39 -4.96 1.02
CA LEU A 648 -1.33 -6.24 0.32
C LEU A 648 -0.66 -7.35 1.14
N LEU A 649 0.35 -7.03 1.95
CA LEU A 649 1.16 -8.02 2.68
C LEU A 649 0.38 -9.10 3.47
N PRO A 650 -0.79 -8.82 4.07
CA PRO A 650 -1.54 -9.86 4.76
C PRO A 650 -1.93 -11.05 3.87
N VAL A 651 -1.94 -10.93 2.54
CA VAL A 651 -2.19 -12.09 1.65
C VAL A 651 -1.21 -13.24 1.89
N PHE A 652 -0.01 -12.97 2.41
CA PHE A 652 1.01 -13.98 2.68
C PHE A 652 0.85 -14.68 4.03
N ASP A 653 -0.20 -14.40 4.81
CA ASP A 653 -0.46 -14.99 6.13
C ASP A 653 -1.04 -16.43 6.04
N SER A 654 -0.72 -17.16 4.96
CA SER A 654 -1.04 -18.58 4.86
C SER A 654 0.06 -19.43 5.52
N PRO A 655 -0.25 -20.67 5.96
CA PRO A 655 0.74 -21.52 6.61
C PRO A 655 1.98 -21.85 5.77
N SER A 656 1.86 -21.91 4.44
CA SER A 656 3.02 -22.11 3.55
C SER A 656 3.72 -20.80 3.17
N GLY A 657 3.06 -19.65 3.37
CA GLY A 657 3.48 -18.36 2.83
C GLY A 657 3.03 -18.09 1.40
N LEU A 658 2.32 -19.01 0.72
CA LEU A 658 1.70 -18.71 -0.58
C LEU A 658 0.53 -17.73 -0.42
N PRO A 659 0.40 -16.71 -1.29
CA PRO A 659 -0.58 -15.66 -1.13
C PRO A 659 -2.04 -16.12 -1.32
N PHE A 660 -2.97 -15.49 -0.61
CA PHE A 660 -4.39 -15.52 -0.92
C PHE A 660 -4.68 -14.74 -2.22
N PHE A 661 -5.75 -15.13 -2.94
CA PHE A 661 -6.17 -14.49 -4.20
C PHE A 661 -6.37 -12.97 -4.07
N GLY A 662 -6.86 -12.50 -2.92
CA GLY A 662 -7.10 -11.09 -2.73
C GLY A 662 -7.26 -10.68 -1.27
N VAL A 663 -7.24 -9.38 -1.04
CA VAL A 663 -7.21 -8.77 0.30
C VAL A 663 -8.26 -7.68 0.44
N ARG A 664 -8.82 -7.55 1.63
CA ARG A 664 -9.59 -6.37 2.02
C ARG A 664 -8.63 -5.28 2.45
N THR A 665 -8.63 -4.17 1.74
CA THR A 665 -7.72 -3.05 2.05
C THR A 665 -8.31 -2.04 3.04
N SER A 666 -9.58 -2.22 3.44
CA SER A 666 -10.29 -1.41 4.43
C SER A 666 -11.07 -2.29 5.44
N GLY A 667 -11.28 -1.77 6.66
CA GLY A 667 -12.05 -2.45 7.72
C GLY A 667 -11.21 -3.21 8.76
N PRO A 668 -11.85 -3.99 9.67
CA PRO A 668 -11.16 -4.85 10.63
C PRO A 668 -10.36 -5.94 9.91
N ALA A 669 -9.50 -6.66 10.66
CA ALA A 669 -8.48 -7.60 10.15
C ALA A 669 -8.87 -8.33 8.85
N PRO A 670 -7.97 -8.42 7.86
CA PRO A 670 -8.29 -8.89 6.52
C PRO A 670 -8.97 -10.26 6.57
N VAL A 671 -10.23 -10.31 6.11
CA VAL A 671 -10.94 -11.56 5.87
C VAL A 671 -10.61 -11.98 4.45
N TYR A 672 -9.94 -13.12 4.32
CA TYR A 672 -9.56 -13.66 3.02
C TYR A 672 -10.77 -14.32 2.35
N PRO A 673 -10.95 -14.15 1.03
CA PRO A 673 -12.18 -14.55 0.32
C PRO A 673 -12.38 -16.07 0.17
N THR A 674 -11.75 -16.92 0.98
CA THR A 674 -12.01 -18.37 0.99
C THR A 674 -13.39 -18.75 1.52
N ASP A 675 -14.08 -17.82 2.19
CA ASP A 675 -15.40 -18.05 2.80
C ASP A 675 -16.58 -17.38 2.04
N ASP A 676 -16.34 -16.70 0.91
CA ASP A 676 -17.39 -16.02 0.12
C ASP A 676 -17.86 -16.85 -1.09
N PRO A 677 -19.14 -17.29 -1.16
CA PRO A 677 -19.71 -17.95 -2.34
C PRO A 677 -19.62 -17.16 -3.66
N LYS A 678 -19.25 -15.86 -3.64
CA LYS A 678 -19.02 -15.06 -4.84
C LYS A 678 -17.58 -15.15 -5.38
N SER A 679 -16.58 -15.47 -4.55
CA SER A 679 -15.22 -15.81 -5.01
C SER A 679 -15.20 -17.18 -5.72
N TYR A 680 -16.20 -18.01 -5.44
CA TYR A 680 -16.55 -19.27 -6.12
C TYR A 680 -16.74 -19.16 -7.65
N LYS A 681 -16.83 -17.95 -8.23
CA LYS A 681 -16.89 -17.80 -9.69
C LYS A 681 -15.59 -18.18 -10.40
N TYR A 682 -14.43 -18.01 -9.76
CA TYR A 682 -13.15 -18.48 -10.29
C TYR A 682 -12.94 -19.99 -10.04
N SER A 683 -13.54 -20.55 -8.98
CA SER A 683 -13.52 -22.01 -8.77
C SER A 683 -14.31 -22.78 -9.84
N LYS A 684 -15.28 -22.14 -10.50
CA LYS A 684 -16.01 -22.75 -11.64
C LYS A 684 -15.21 -22.87 -12.93
N ALA A 685 -14.18 -22.03 -13.13
CA ALA A 685 -13.28 -22.21 -14.26
C ALA A 685 -12.37 -23.44 -14.06
N SER A 686 -11.98 -23.72 -12.81
CA SER A 686 -11.24 -24.92 -12.41
C SER A 686 -12.11 -26.18 -12.31
N ASP A 687 -13.43 -26.09 -12.10
CA ASP A 687 -14.33 -27.26 -12.09
C ASP A 687 -14.33 -28.03 -13.42
N ASN A 688 -13.94 -27.38 -14.53
CA ASN A 688 -13.82 -27.99 -15.86
C ASN A 688 -12.39 -28.43 -16.21
N ALA A 689 -11.40 -28.19 -15.33
CA ALA A 689 -10.04 -28.70 -15.50
C ALA A 689 -9.98 -30.14 -14.98
N PRO A 690 -9.54 -31.14 -15.77
CA PRO A 690 -9.42 -32.52 -15.30
C PRO A 690 -8.47 -32.58 -14.09
N GLY A 691 -8.99 -32.90 -12.90
CA GLY A 691 -8.19 -33.12 -11.68
C GLY A 691 -8.35 -32.11 -10.55
N ALA A 692 -9.03 -30.97 -10.75
CA ALA A 692 -9.21 -29.97 -9.68
C ALA A 692 -10.44 -30.27 -8.80
N ARG A 693 -10.38 -31.33 -7.98
CA ARG A 693 -11.29 -31.42 -6.80
C ARG A 693 -10.71 -30.52 -5.70
N ILE A 694 -11.23 -29.30 -5.61
CA ILE A 694 -10.80 -28.31 -4.61
C ILE A 694 -11.24 -28.77 -3.21
N THR A 695 -10.27 -28.95 -2.32
CA THR A 695 -10.49 -29.15 -0.88
C THR A 695 -10.75 -27.82 -0.16
N PRO A 696 -11.48 -27.82 0.97
CA PRO A 696 -11.60 -26.64 1.83
C PRO A 696 -10.21 -26.21 2.32
N GLY A 697 -9.73 -25.04 1.86
CA GLY A 697 -8.35 -24.55 2.10
C GLY A 697 -7.75 -23.70 0.96
N GLY A 698 -8.27 -23.84 -0.27
CA GLY A 698 -7.96 -22.96 -1.42
C GLY A 698 -6.67 -23.30 -2.19
N SER A 699 -6.72 -23.23 -3.52
CA SER A 699 -5.55 -23.35 -4.42
C SER A 699 -4.94 -21.99 -4.77
N ALA A 700 -3.68 -21.98 -5.19
CA ALA A 700 -2.99 -20.82 -5.74
C ALA A 700 -2.39 -21.19 -7.11
N PRO A 701 -2.70 -20.46 -8.20
CA PRO A 701 -2.09 -20.67 -9.50
C PRO A 701 -0.68 -20.08 -9.55
N LEU A 702 0.21 -20.73 -10.31
CA LEU A 702 1.64 -20.41 -10.40
C LEU A 702 1.90 -18.93 -10.70
N ALA A 703 1.28 -18.38 -11.74
CA ALA A 703 1.45 -16.97 -12.11
C ALA A 703 1.05 -16.01 -10.98
N GLU A 704 -0.03 -16.30 -10.24
CA GLU A 704 -0.51 -15.34 -9.23
C GLU A 704 0.42 -15.22 -8.02
N PHE A 705 1.06 -16.32 -7.60
CA PHE A 705 1.98 -16.26 -6.48
C PHE A 705 3.43 -15.96 -6.90
N ALA A 706 3.85 -16.38 -8.08
CA ALA A 706 5.24 -16.25 -8.56
C ALA A 706 5.51 -15.00 -9.41
N SER A 707 4.59 -14.02 -9.39
CA SER A 707 4.70 -12.78 -10.17
C SER A 707 4.46 -11.51 -9.35
N CYS A 708 5.06 -11.44 -8.16
CA CYS A 708 5.04 -10.24 -7.29
C CYS A 708 6.42 -9.88 -6.73
N GLN A 709 7.41 -10.74 -6.99
CA GLN A 709 8.71 -10.71 -6.34
C GLN A 709 9.52 -9.50 -6.79
N MET A 710 9.46 -9.13 -8.07
CA MET A 710 10.21 -7.98 -8.60
C MET A 710 9.80 -6.68 -7.91
N GLU A 711 8.50 -6.44 -7.80
CA GLU A 711 7.93 -5.23 -7.19
C GLU A 711 8.25 -5.16 -5.69
N LEU A 712 8.05 -6.27 -4.97
CA LEU A 712 8.29 -6.34 -3.53
C LEU A 712 9.79 -6.25 -3.20
N LYS A 713 10.67 -6.89 -3.98
CA LYS A 713 12.13 -6.80 -3.79
C LYS A 713 12.65 -5.40 -4.09
N TYR A 714 12.18 -4.78 -5.18
CA TYR A 714 12.52 -3.39 -5.48
C TYR A 714 12.06 -2.45 -4.36
N LEU A 715 10.83 -2.62 -3.87
CA LEU A 715 10.31 -1.81 -2.77
C LEU A 715 11.12 -2.01 -1.48
N SER A 716 11.52 -3.25 -1.16
CA SER A 716 12.41 -3.55 -0.03
C SER A 716 13.72 -2.80 -0.14
N TRP A 717 14.37 -2.86 -1.30
CA TRP A 717 15.63 -2.16 -1.56
C TRP A 717 15.47 -0.64 -1.45
N ALA A 718 14.47 -0.07 -2.13
CA ALA A 718 14.24 1.36 -2.20
C ALA A 718 13.85 1.96 -0.84
N THR A 719 13.16 1.20 0.02
CA THR A 719 12.70 1.68 1.34
C THR A 719 13.57 1.21 2.51
N GLY A 720 14.45 0.23 2.30
CA GLY A 720 15.19 -0.45 3.37
C GLY A 720 14.35 -1.40 4.24
N GLN A 721 13.07 -1.64 3.87
CA GLN A 721 12.13 -2.41 4.70
C GLN A 721 12.11 -3.89 4.33
N ALA A 722 12.85 -4.68 5.12
CA ALA A 722 13.02 -6.13 4.95
C ALA A 722 11.73 -6.93 4.74
N ARG A 723 10.59 -6.48 5.29
CA ARG A 723 9.32 -7.23 5.27
C ARG A 723 8.82 -7.54 3.86
N TYR A 724 9.07 -6.66 2.88
CA TYR A 724 8.66 -6.88 1.49
C TYR A 724 9.50 -7.99 0.84
N PHE A 725 10.83 -7.94 1.04
CA PHE A 725 11.73 -9.00 0.58
C PHE A 725 11.38 -10.35 1.20
N LEU A 726 11.17 -10.39 2.53
CA LEU A 726 10.82 -11.63 3.23
C LEU A 726 9.49 -12.23 2.76
N ALA A 727 8.52 -11.41 2.33
CA ALA A 727 7.28 -11.91 1.75
C ALA A 727 7.50 -12.56 0.39
N ALA A 728 8.28 -11.90 -0.49
CA ALA A 728 8.66 -12.43 -1.79
C ALA A 728 9.48 -13.73 -1.67
N GLU A 729 10.46 -13.77 -0.76
CA GLU A 729 11.34 -14.93 -0.59
C GLU A 729 10.64 -16.15 0.00
N ARG A 730 9.62 -15.98 0.85
CA ARG A 730 8.83 -17.13 1.33
C ARG A 730 8.23 -17.93 0.18
N VAL A 731 7.76 -17.25 -0.87
CA VAL A 731 7.25 -17.92 -2.08
C VAL A 731 8.38 -18.64 -2.81
N MET A 732 9.53 -17.97 -2.98
CA MET A 732 10.67 -18.58 -3.66
C MET A 732 11.20 -19.80 -2.91
N ASP A 733 11.22 -19.79 -1.59
CA ASP A 733 11.63 -20.92 -0.75
C ASP A 733 10.72 -22.14 -0.95
N VAL A 734 9.40 -21.92 -1.10
CA VAL A 734 8.44 -22.98 -1.43
C VAL A 734 8.78 -23.60 -2.79
N MET A 735 9.02 -22.78 -3.82
CA MET A 735 9.38 -23.26 -5.16
C MET A 735 10.72 -24.00 -5.17
N LYS A 736 11.77 -23.42 -4.57
CA LYS A 736 13.11 -24.01 -4.44
C LYS A 736 13.07 -25.36 -3.71
N LYS A 737 12.20 -25.51 -2.69
CA LYS A 737 12.01 -26.77 -1.96
C LYS A 737 11.35 -27.86 -2.80
N VAL A 738 10.51 -27.49 -3.78
CA VAL A 738 9.79 -28.43 -4.65
C VAL A 738 10.59 -28.78 -5.91
N ALA A 739 11.37 -27.84 -6.46
CA ALA A 739 12.06 -28.01 -7.74
C ALA A 739 12.84 -29.33 -7.89
N PRO A 740 13.61 -29.82 -6.90
CA PRO A 740 14.34 -31.09 -7.02
C PRO A 740 13.45 -32.35 -7.09
N ARG A 741 12.14 -32.21 -6.82
CA ARG A 741 11.16 -33.31 -6.83
C ARG A 741 10.31 -33.33 -8.11
N LEU A 742 10.49 -32.38 -9.01
CA LEU A 742 9.71 -32.32 -10.25
C LEU A 742 10.15 -33.43 -11.23
N PRO A 743 9.21 -34.08 -11.93
CA PRO A 743 9.55 -35.09 -12.94
C PRO A 743 10.38 -34.52 -14.09
N LEU A 744 10.09 -33.28 -14.49
CA LEU A 744 10.82 -32.52 -15.49
C LEU A 744 11.44 -31.29 -14.79
N PRO A 745 12.77 -31.14 -14.81
CA PRO A 745 13.45 -30.05 -14.12
C PRO A 745 12.87 -28.67 -14.47
N GLY A 746 12.54 -27.88 -13.44
CA GLY A 746 12.02 -26.53 -13.59
C GLY A 746 10.58 -26.40 -14.14
N LEU A 747 9.92 -27.49 -14.58
CA LEU A 747 8.52 -27.41 -15.05
C LEU A 747 7.54 -27.53 -13.88
N PHE A 748 7.14 -26.38 -13.36
CA PHE A 748 6.19 -26.29 -12.25
C PHE A 748 4.73 -26.49 -12.73
N PRO A 749 3.94 -27.34 -12.05
CA PRO A 749 2.50 -27.43 -12.32
C PRO A 749 1.77 -26.12 -12.02
N ILE A 750 0.64 -25.90 -12.69
CA ILE A 750 -0.15 -24.66 -12.57
C ILE A 750 -0.69 -24.47 -11.15
N TRP A 751 -1.27 -25.52 -10.56
CA TRP A 751 -2.04 -25.41 -9.32
C TRP A 751 -1.26 -25.85 -8.10
N TRP A 752 -1.35 -25.10 -7.01
CA TRP A 752 -0.67 -25.41 -5.75
C TRP A 752 -1.63 -25.35 -4.57
N GLU A 753 -1.45 -26.25 -3.61
CA GLU A 753 -2.18 -26.23 -2.35
C GLU A 753 -1.61 -25.12 -1.46
N ARG A 754 -2.42 -24.11 -1.14
CA ARG A 754 -1.95 -22.91 -0.43
C ARG A 754 -1.47 -23.20 0.98
N THR A 755 -2.06 -24.17 1.69
CA THR A 755 -1.67 -24.48 3.07
C THR A 755 -0.35 -25.26 3.13
N ALA A 756 -0.18 -26.25 2.26
CA ALA A 756 1.00 -27.12 2.26
C ALA A 756 2.17 -26.57 1.43
N GLY A 757 1.89 -25.70 0.46
CA GLY A 757 2.90 -25.22 -0.49
C GLY A 757 3.36 -26.32 -1.45
N THR A 758 2.46 -27.20 -1.87
CA THR A 758 2.77 -28.34 -2.75
C THR A 758 1.96 -28.30 -4.04
N PRO A 759 2.50 -28.73 -5.18
CA PRO A 759 1.76 -28.81 -6.43
C PRO A 759 0.54 -29.74 -6.35
N ILE A 760 -0.51 -29.42 -7.12
CA ILE A 760 -1.73 -30.20 -7.31
C ILE A 760 -1.78 -30.65 -8.77
N GLY A 761 -1.71 -31.97 -8.97
CA GLY A 761 -1.69 -32.56 -10.31
C GLY A 761 -0.36 -32.34 -11.06
N ASP A 762 -0.37 -32.64 -12.35
CA ASP A 762 0.80 -32.66 -13.24
C ASP A 762 0.64 -31.78 -14.49
N HIS A 763 -0.43 -30.97 -14.56
CA HIS A 763 -0.66 -30.07 -15.68
C HIS A 763 0.32 -28.90 -15.63
N VAL A 764 1.13 -28.77 -16.67
CA VAL A 764 2.06 -27.65 -16.89
C VAL A 764 1.58 -26.86 -18.12
N SER A 765 1.41 -25.56 -17.92
CA SER A 765 1.07 -24.61 -18.99
C SER A 765 2.09 -23.48 -19.02
N LEU A 766 2.20 -22.85 -20.18
CA LEU A 766 2.97 -21.62 -20.40
C LEU A 766 2.06 -20.47 -20.90
N GLY A 767 0.75 -20.65 -20.78
CA GLY A 767 -0.27 -19.64 -21.01
C GLY A 767 -0.87 -19.17 -19.70
N ALA A 768 -2.17 -18.88 -19.73
CA ALA A 768 -2.90 -18.35 -18.57
C ALA A 768 -2.63 -19.16 -17.29
N MET A 769 -2.48 -18.43 -16.17
CA MET A 769 -2.27 -18.98 -14.81
C MET A 769 -0.86 -19.52 -14.52
N ALA A 770 0.07 -19.51 -15.48
CA ALA A 770 1.44 -20.00 -15.27
C ALA A 770 2.55 -19.13 -15.89
N ASP A 771 2.30 -18.55 -17.07
CA ASP A 771 3.17 -17.64 -17.83
C ASP A 771 4.23 -16.85 -17.01
N SER A 772 3.80 -15.79 -16.34
CA SER A 772 4.65 -14.82 -15.64
C SER A 772 5.43 -15.43 -14.47
N GLY A 773 4.99 -16.58 -13.95
CA GLY A 773 5.73 -17.32 -12.94
C GLY A 773 7.07 -17.88 -13.45
N PHE A 774 7.14 -18.24 -14.74
CA PHE A 774 8.41 -18.59 -15.39
C PHE A 774 9.22 -17.35 -15.80
N GLU A 775 8.53 -16.29 -16.22
CA GLU A 775 9.12 -15.01 -16.59
C GLU A 775 9.94 -14.40 -15.45
N TYR A 776 9.38 -14.41 -14.24
CA TYR A 776 10.00 -13.78 -13.07
C TYR A 776 11.23 -14.53 -12.58
N LEU A 777 11.48 -15.78 -12.97
CA LEU A 777 12.71 -16.51 -12.59
C LEU A 777 13.95 -15.81 -13.14
N LEU A 778 14.00 -15.57 -14.46
CA LEU A 778 15.12 -14.85 -15.08
C LEU A 778 15.10 -13.37 -14.69
N LYS A 779 13.93 -12.73 -14.73
CA LYS A 779 13.84 -11.28 -14.55
C LYS A 779 14.22 -10.84 -13.13
N GLN A 780 13.93 -11.63 -12.09
CA GLN A 780 14.43 -11.36 -10.73
C GLN A 780 15.96 -11.43 -10.62
N TYR A 781 16.58 -12.44 -11.24
CA TYR A 781 18.04 -12.59 -11.26
C TYR A 781 18.70 -11.37 -11.92
N LEU A 782 18.20 -10.96 -13.08
CA LEU A 782 18.72 -9.78 -13.79
C LEU A 782 18.49 -8.50 -12.97
N LEU A 783 17.31 -8.34 -12.39
CA LEU A 783 16.91 -7.13 -11.67
C LEU A 783 17.76 -6.89 -10.42
N THR A 784 18.11 -7.95 -9.69
CA THR A 784 18.92 -7.89 -8.47
C THR A 784 20.43 -7.83 -8.74
N GLY A 785 20.83 -7.45 -9.94
CA GLY A 785 22.23 -7.28 -10.29
C GLY A 785 22.98 -8.62 -10.26
N ARG A 786 22.26 -9.71 -10.57
CA ARG A 786 22.77 -11.07 -10.71
C ARG A 786 23.21 -11.73 -9.39
N THR A 787 22.63 -11.34 -8.27
CA THR A 787 22.97 -11.91 -6.96
C THR A 787 22.21 -13.19 -6.63
N GLU A 788 21.04 -13.43 -7.23
CA GLU A 788 20.17 -14.56 -6.85
C GLU A 788 20.33 -15.76 -7.80
N THR A 789 21.46 -16.46 -7.75
CA THR A 789 21.82 -17.47 -8.76
C THR A 789 20.87 -18.67 -8.81
N ALA A 790 20.22 -19.00 -7.69
CA ALA A 790 19.23 -20.08 -7.65
C ALA A 790 18.05 -19.84 -8.61
N LEU A 791 17.65 -18.58 -8.81
CA LEU A 791 16.57 -18.22 -9.73
C LEU A 791 16.98 -18.39 -11.19
N ARG A 792 18.22 -18.03 -11.52
CA ARG A 792 18.83 -18.29 -12.82
C ARG A 792 18.84 -19.80 -13.12
N ASP A 793 19.26 -20.61 -12.16
CA ASP A 793 19.35 -22.06 -12.35
C ASP A 793 17.97 -22.69 -12.58
N LEU A 794 16.95 -22.28 -11.80
CA LEU A 794 15.56 -22.67 -12.03
C LEU A 794 15.06 -22.28 -13.43
N TRP A 795 15.42 -21.08 -13.91
CA TRP A 795 15.04 -20.62 -15.24
C TRP A 795 15.72 -21.42 -16.36
N LEU A 796 17.01 -21.76 -16.20
CA LEU A 796 17.75 -22.59 -17.17
C LEU A 796 17.16 -24.00 -17.24
N ASP A 797 16.87 -24.61 -16.09
CA ASP A 797 16.22 -25.93 -16.02
C ASP A 797 14.85 -25.91 -16.69
N ALA A 798 14.02 -24.91 -16.36
CA ALA A 798 12.71 -24.75 -16.95
C ALA A 798 12.81 -24.55 -18.47
N SER A 799 13.68 -23.65 -18.93
CA SER A 799 13.84 -23.32 -20.35
C SER A 799 14.33 -24.51 -21.18
N ASP A 800 15.29 -25.27 -20.67
CA ASP A 800 15.75 -26.50 -21.32
C ASP A 800 14.62 -27.54 -21.41
N SER A 801 13.89 -27.75 -20.32
CA SER A 801 12.75 -28.68 -20.31
C SER A 801 11.61 -28.24 -21.24
N ILE A 802 11.30 -26.93 -21.30
CA ILE A 802 10.31 -26.39 -22.22
C ILE A 802 10.71 -26.70 -23.67
N ILE A 803 11.95 -26.39 -24.05
CA ILE A 803 12.42 -26.58 -25.42
C ILE A 803 12.42 -28.07 -25.79
N SER A 804 12.78 -28.95 -24.85
CA SER A 804 12.86 -30.39 -25.08
C SER A 804 11.51 -31.12 -25.08
N HIS A 805 10.50 -30.60 -24.37
CA HIS A 805 9.27 -31.36 -24.10
C HIS A 805 7.97 -30.67 -24.51
N MET A 806 7.97 -29.35 -24.75
CA MET A 806 6.74 -28.58 -24.98
C MET A 806 6.70 -27.88 -26.35
N LEU A 807 7.79 -27.92 -27.11
CA LEU A 807 7.82 -27.38 -28.47
C LEU A 807 7.46 -28.45 -29.50
N TYR A 808 6.68 -28.06 -30.50
CA TYR A 808 6.21 -28.92 -31.57
C TYR A 808 6.22 -28.18 -32.90
N ILE A 809 6.24 -28.92 -33.99
CA ILE A 809 6.21 -28.38 -35.35
C ILE A 809 4.89 -28.76 -36.02
N SER A 810 4.20 -27.77 -36.59
CA SER A 810 2.95 -28.00 -37.30
C SER A 810 3.17 -28.85 -38.57
N PRO A 811 2.23 -29.73 -38.94
CA PRO A 811 2.48 -30.75 -39.95
C PRO A 811 2.72 -30.22 -41.37
N ASN A 812 2.01 -29.17 -41.84
CA ASN A 812 2.08 -28.71 -43.23
C ASN A 812 2.95 -27.45 -43.41
N ARG A 813 2.70 -26.38 -42.64
CA ARG A 813 3.41 -25.10 -42.67
C ARG A 813 4.72 -25.09 -41.87
N LYS A 814 5.01 -26.16 -41.13
CA LYS A 814 6.22 -26.31 -40.31
C LYS A 814 6.42 -25.15 -39.32
N LEU A 815 5.32 -24.67 -38.74
CA LEU A 815 5.36 -23.62 -37.72
C LEU A 815 5.81 -24.21 -36.38
N LEU A 816 6.83 -23.61 -35.77
CA LEU A 816 7.24 -23.93 -34.41
C LEU A 816 6.24 -23.33 -33.42
N TYR A 817 5.59 -24.15 -32.61
CA TYR A 817 4.65 -23.68 -31.60
C TYR A 817 4.91 -24.38 -30.27
N ILE A 818 4.35 -23.79 -29.22
CA ILE A 818 4.41 -24.30 -27.87
C ILE A 818 3.05 -24.75 -27.40
N THR A 819 3.02 -25.78 -26.56
CA THR A 819 1.76 -26.34 -26.07
C THR A 819 1.85 -26.85 -24.64
N ASP A 820 0.73 -26.79 -23.92
CA ASP A 820 0.60 -27.35 -22.58
C ASP A 820 0.76 -28.87 -22.58
N ILE A 821 1.24 -29.41 -21.47
CA ILE A 821 1.40 -30.85 -21.24
C ILE A 821 0.60 -31.27 -20.01
N SER A 822 -0.13 -32.38 -20.10
CA SER A 822 -0.99 -32.85 -18.99
C SER A 822 -1.05 -34.37 -18.87
N GLY A 823 -1.39 -34.84 -17.66
CA GLY A 823 -1.50 -36.26 -17.32
C GLY A 823 -0.14 -36.92 -17.10
N GLY A 824 -0.13 -38.08 -16.42
CA GLY A 824 1.11 -38.74 -15.98
C GLY A 824 2.08 -39.15 -17.11
N SER A 825 1.64 -39.07 -18.37
CA SER A 825 2.46 -39.26 -19.57
C SER A 825 2.99 -37.96 -20.21
N HIS A 826 2.68 -36.78 -19.64
CA HIS A 826 3.01 -35.46 -20.17
C HIS A 826 2.58 -35.27 -21.63
N SER A 827 1.34 -35.62 -21.94
CA SER A 827 0.83 -35.57 -23.31
C SER A 827 0.55 -34.13 -23.75
N PRO A 828 0.93 -33.73 -24.98
CA PRO A 828 0.68 -32.38 -25.48
C PRO A 828 -0.81 -32.13 -25.74
N THR A 829 -1.28 -30.93 -25.43
CA THR A 829 -2.68 -30.53 -25.67
C THR A 829 -2.94 -30.06 -27.10
N GLY A 830 -1.90 -29.64 -27.83
CA GLY A 830 -2.00 -29.08 -29.18
C GLY A 830 -2.56 -27.65 -29.23
N LYS A 831 -2.70 -26.98 -28.09
CA LYS A 831 -3.17 -25.59 -27.98
C LYS A 831 -2.00 -24.63 -27.79
N LEU A 832 -2.08 -23.48 -28.45
CA LEU A 832 -1.20 -22.33 -28.26
C LEU A 832 -2.08 -21.14 -27.86
N GLU A 833 -1.72 -20.46 -26.79
CA GLU A 833 -2.39 -19.23 -26.36
C GLU A 833 -1.58 -18.00 -26.75
N HIS A 834 -2.28 -16.89 -26.96
CA HIS A 834 -1.62 -15.60 -27.17
C HIS A 834 -0.76 -15.18 -25.98
N LEU A 835 -1.20 -15.53 -24.76
CA LEU A 835 -0.44 -15.27 -23.54
C LEU A 835 0.95 -15.89 -23.63
N SER A 836 1.09 -17.11 -24.14
CA SER A 836 2.38 -17.80 -24.31
C SER A 836 3.36 -17.11 -25.28
N CYS A 837 2.94 -16.10 -26.02
CA CYS A 837 3.80 -15.37 -26.94
C CYS A 837 4.79 -14.39 -26.28
N PHE A 838 4.84 -14.31 -24.94
CA PHE A 838 5.89 -13.59 -24.19
C PHE A 838 7.22 -14.39 -24.17
N LEU A 839 7.10 -15.72 -24.12
CA LEU A 839 8.20 -16.65 -23.90
C LEU A 839 9.33 -16.54 -24.94
N PRO A 840 9.06 -16.33 -26.24
CA PRO A 840 10.11 -16.18 -27.24
C PRO A 840 11.04 -14.99 -26.92
N GLY A 841 10.47 -13.88 -26.48
CA GLY A 841 11.22 -12.71 -26.00
C GLY A 841 12.05 -13.04 -24.77
N LEU A 842 11.52 -13.84 -23.84
CA LEU A 842 12.24 -14.30 -22.65
C LEU A 842 13.45 -15.19 -23.01
N PHE A 843 13.30 -16.13 -23.95
CA PHE A 843 14.41 -16.92 -24.46
C PHE A 843 15.48 -16.03 -25.10
N ALA A 844 15.06 -15.05 -25.91
CA ALA A 844 15.99 -14.11 -26.53
C ALA A 844 16.75 -13.28 -25.49
N LEU A 845 16.04 -12.78 -24.48
CA LEU A 845 16.62 -12.03 -23.37
C LEU A 845 17.67 -12.84 -22.61
N GLY A 846 17.36 -14.08 -22.23
CA GLY A 846 18.32 -14.91 -21.49
C GLY A 846 19.52 -15.35 -22.34
N ALA A 847 19.32 -15.66 -23.62
CA ALA A 847 20.40 -15.98 -24.57
C ALA A 847 21.36 -14.80 -24.81
N ASP A 848 20.86 -13.58 -24.72
CA ASP A 848 21.63 -12.35 -24.84
C ASP A 848 22.34 -11.98 -23.54
N GLN A 849 21.62 -12.02 -22.41
CA GLN A 849 22.08 -11.46 -21.14
C GLN A 849 22.92 -12.42 -20.30
N LEU A 850 22.79 -13.74 -20.45
CA LEU A 850 23.58 -14.70 -19.68
C LEU A 850 24.90 -15.04 -20.39
N THR A 851 25.95 -15.18 -19.60
CA THR A 851 27.30 -15.56 -20.05
C THR A 851 27.52 -17.08 -19.95
N GLU A 852 28.61 -17.58 -20.56
CA GLU A 852 29.00 -19.00 -20.42
C GLU A 852 29.23 -19.40 -18.96
N LYS A 853 29.79 -18.50 -18.13
CA LYS A 853 29.99 -18.73 -16.69
C LYS A 853 28.69 -18.84 -15.91
N GLU A 854 27.62 -18.26 -16.44
CA GLU A 854 26.26 -18.33 -15.90
C GLU A 854 25.48 -19.50 -16.50
N GLY A 855 26.13 -20.43 -17.19
CA GLY A 855 25.51 -21.63 -17.76
C GLY A 855 24.96 -21.45 -19.18
N MET A 856 25.10 -20.28 -19.81
CA MET A 856 24.66 -20.08 -21.20
C MET A 856 25.77 -20.49 -22.19
N THR A 857 25.93 -21.80 -22.40
CA THR A 857 26.89 -22.33 -23.37
C THR A 857 26.54 -21.86 -24.79
N LYS A 858 27.51 -21.83 -25.70
CA LYS A 858 27.27 -21.50 -27.11
C LYS A 858 26.11 -22.31 -27.73
N GLN A 859 26.07 -23.62 -27.48
CA GLN A 859 25.01 -24.49 -27.98
C GLN A 859 23.63 -24.17 -27.37
N ARG A 860 23.58 -23.87 -26.07
CA ARG A 860 22.33 -23.47 -25.40
C ARG A 860 21.85 -22.11 -25.95
N LYS A 861 22.75 -21.16 -26.16
CA LYS A 861 22.47 -19.86 -26.77
C LYS A 861 21.88 -20.01 -28.17
N GLU A 862 22.50 -20.81 -29.03
CA GLU A 862 21.99 -21.10 -30.38
C GLU A 862 20.60 -21.75 -30.33
N ARG A 863 20.39 -22.72 -29.44
CA ARG A 863 19.09 -23.37 -29.22
C ARG A 863 18.00 -22.39 -28.77
N TYR A 864 18.31 -21.52 -27.80
CA TYR A 864 17.33 -20.57 -27.27
C TYR A 864 16.98 -19.53 -28.31
N MET A 865 17.96 -19.07 -29.09
CA MET A 865 17.73 -18.13 -30.18
C MET A 865 16.94 -18.75 -31.34
N TRP A 866 17.21 -20.01 -31.67
CA TRP A 866 16.41 -20.79 -32.60
C TRP A 866 14.95 -20.86 -32.18
N ALA A 867 14.69 -21.19 -30.90
CA ALA A 867 13.34 -21.26 -30.35
C ALA A 867 12.66 -19.88 -30.35
N ALA A 868 13.38 -18.84 -29.93
CA ALA A 868 12.89 -17.46 -29.88
C ALA A 868 12.44 -16.95 -31.26
N ILE A 869 13.29 -17.11 -32.28
CA ILE A 869 12.99 -16.67 -33.64
C ILE A 869 11.83 -17.49 -34.22
N GLY A 870 11.88 -18.83 -34.08
CA GLY A 870 10.87 -19.74 -34.61
C GLY A 870 9.48 -19.48 -34.01
N LEU A 871 9.38 -19.35 -32.69
CA LEU A 871 8.12 -19.09 -32.01
C LEU A 871 7.58 -17.68 -32.27
N THR A 872 8.44 -16.67 -32.37
CA THR A 872 7.97 -15.31 -32.69
C THR A 872 7.42 -15.21 -34.10
N ASN A 873 8.03 -15.91 -35.08
CA ASN A 873 7.47 -16.03 -36.43
C ASN A 873 6.05 -16.59 -36.40
N THR A 874 5.83 -17.61 -35.57
CA THR A 874 4.53 -18.21 -35.35
C THR A 874 3.55 -17.23 -34.71
N CYS A 875 3.92 -16.58 -33.59
CA CYS A 875 3.08 -15.64 -32.85
C CYS A 875 2.61 -14.43 -33.68
N ILE A 876 3.50 -13.84 -34.49
CA ILE A 876 3.14 -12.74 -35.39
C ILE A 876 2.12 -13.18 -36.43
N GLY A 877 2.21 -14.43 -36.89
CA GLY A 877 1.24 -15.02 -37.81
C GLY A 877 -0.18 -15.14 -37.23
N PHE A 878 -0.35 -15.07 -35.91
CA PHE A 878 -1.63 -15.17 -35.20
C PHE A 878 -2.28 -13.82 -34.86
N GLN A 879 -1.51 -12.74 -34.67
CA GLN A 879 -2.04 -11.43 -34.28
C GLN A 879 -2.65 -10.58 -35.41
N GLY A 880 -2.41 -10.95 -36.67
CA GLY A 880 -2.88 -10.18 -37.82
C GLY A 880 -4.33 -10.49 -38.19
N THR A 881 -5.19 -9.48 -38.18
CA THR A 881 -6.53 -9.53 -38.81
C THR A 881 -6.46 -10.14 -40.23
N ASN A 882 -7.16 -11.25 -40.40
CA ASN A 882 -7.04 -12.33 -41.39
C ASN A 882 -5.65 -12.94 -41.47
N ALA A 883 -5.58 -14.28 -41.59
CA ALA A 883 -4.46 -14.92 -42.31
C ALA A 883 -4.42 -14.60 -43.82
N LYS A 884 -4.99 -13.46 -44.23
CA LYS A 884 -4.62 -12.74 -45.43
C LYS A 884 -3.52 -11.71 -45.15
N TRP A 885 -2.99 -11.54 -43.93
CA TRP A 885 -1.76 -10.73 -43.73
C TRP A 885 -0.53 -11.51 -44.20
N ILE A 886 -0.51 -12.84 -44.06
CA ILE A 886 0.43 -13.66 -44.84
C ILE A 886 0.16 -13.45 -46.34
N ASP A 887 -1.09 -13.46 -46.84
CA ASP A 887 -1.33 -13.15 -48.25
C ASP A 887 -1.07 -11.69 -48.68
N GLU A 888 -1.09 -10.71 -47.77
CA GLU A 888 -0.81 -9.29 -48.04
C GLU A 888 0.68 -8.96 -47.87
N LEU A 889 1.39 -9.65 -46.97
CA LEU A 889 2.85 -9.69 -46.86
C LEU A 889 3.41 -10.45 -48.07
N THR A 890 2.79 -11.56 -48.45
CA THR A 890 3.02 -12.30 -49.70
C THR A 890 2.52 -11.51 -50.91
N LYS A 891 1.49 -10.65 -50.84
CA LYS A 891 1.16 -9.71 -51.94
C LYS A 891 2.12 -8.53 -52.01
N TRP A 892 2.61 -8.04 -50.88
CA TRP A 892 3.63 -6.99 -50.79
C TRP A 892 4.96 -7.53 -51.35
N GLU A 893 5.31 -8.78 -51.03
CA GLU A 893 6.36 -9.57 -51.66
C GLU A 893 6.07 -9.82 -53.16
N ARG A 894 4.80 -9.98 -53.58
CA ARG A 894 4.38 -10.15 -55.00
C ARG A 894 4.27 -8.84 -55.80
N THR A 895 4.17 -7.66 -55.19
CA THR A 895 3.83 -6.38 -55.88
C THR A 895 5.06 -5.53 -56.23
N ARG A 896 6.28 -6.03 -55.97
CA ARG A 896 7.51 -5.62 -56.66
C ARG A 896 8.15 -6.86 -57.30
N GLY A 897 8.07 -6.99 -58.63
CA GLY A 897 8.54 -8.18 -59.36
C GLY A 897 10.06 -8.30 -59.54
N PRO A 898 10.58 -9.35 -60.24
CA PRO A 898 9.84 -10.21 -61.20
C PRO A 898 10.18 -11.73 -61.26
N GLY A 899 9.21 -12.56 -61.69
CA GLY A 899 9.48 -13.70 -62.60
C GLY A 899 9.00 -15.12 -62.22
N ASP A 900 7.75 -15.45 -62.59
CA ASP A 900 7.12 -16.77 -62.93
C ASP A 900 7.04 -18.00 -61.98
N LEU A 901 5.85 -18.64 -62.03
CA LEU A 901 5.41 -19.88 -61.35
C LEU A 901 5.79 -21.16 -62.14
N PRO A 902 5.89 -22.34 -61.49
CA PRO A 902 5.26 -23.54 -62.10
C PRO A 902 4.60 -24.57 -61.13
N PRO A 903 3.82 -25.54 -61.68
CA PRO A 903 2.71 -26.27 -61.02
C PRO A 903 2.90 -27.80 -60.81
N GLY A 904 2.03 -28.42 -59.98
CA GLY A 904 1.92 -29.88 -59.71
C GLY A 904 2.92 -30.36 -58.65
N VAL A 905 2.58 -31.16 -57.64
CA VAL A 905 2.20 -32.58 -57.72
C VAL A 905 1.66 -33.03 -56.34
N THR A 906 0.59 -33.82 -56.38
CA THR A 906 -0.03 -34.52 -55.24
C THR A 906 0.82 -35.73 -54.79
N THR A 907 0.60 -36.34 -53.62
CA THR A 907 -0.19 -37.58 -53.55
C THR A 907 -0.66 -37.86 -52.11
N LYS A 908 -1.98 -37.86 -51.93
CA LYS A 908 -2.84 -38.51 -50.89
C LYS A 908 -2.42 -38.38 -49.41
N TRP A 909 -3.26 -37.82 -48.52
CA TRP A 909 -4.65 -38.22 -48.28
C TRP A 909 -5.58 -37.01 -48.03
N THR A 910 -6.85 -37.16 -48.42
CA THR A 910 -7.95 -36.21 -48.27
C THR A 910 -8.94 -36.66 -47.19
N ARG A 911 -9.38 -35.73 -46.33
CA ARG A 911 -10.77 -35.20 -46.38
C ARG A 911 -10.84 -33.85 -45.64
N VAL A 912 -11.28 -32.84 -46.38
CA VAL A 912 -11.37 -31.39 -46.12
C VAL A 912 -12.78 -31.09 -45.55
N GLU A 913 -13.00 -30.09 -44.68
CA GLU A 913 -13.35 -28.68 -44.99
C GLU A 913 -13.21 -27.83 -43.71
N SER A 914 -12.65 -26.61 -43.69
CA SER A 914 -12.62 -25.54 -44.70
C SER A 914 -11.29 -24.73 -44.68
N ASP A 915 -10.88 -24.29 -45.88
CA ASP A 915 -9.72 -23.45 -46.27
C ASP A 915 -8.37 -24.10 -46.63
N GLY A 916 -7.99 -25.25 -46.06
CA GLY A 916 -6.87 -26.07 -46.56
C GLY A 916 -5.49 -25.41 -46.69
N GLN A 917 -5.27 -24.22 -46.12
CA GLN A 917 -3.95 -23.54 -46.12
C GLN A 917 -3.37 -23.32 -44.72
N ARG A 918 -4.15 -23.50 -43.65
CA ARG A 918 -3.72 -23.30 -42.27
C ARG A 918 -3.63 -24.63 -41.52
N ASP A 919 -2.58 -24.76 -40.71
CA ASP A 919 -2.38 -25.90 -39.80
C ASP A 919 -3.00 -25.68 -38.42
N TYR A 920 -3.72 -24.58 -38.26
CA TYR A 920 -4.29 -24.14 -37.00
C TYR A 920 -5.69 -23.57 -37.24
N SER A 921 -6.54 -23.66 -36.23
CA SER A 921 -7.84 -23.00 -36.16
C SER A 921 -7.88 -22.08 -34.93
N SER A 922 -8.62 -20.97 -35.04
CA SER A 922 -8.83 -20.06 -33.91
C SER A 922 -9.92 -20.63 -33.01
N SER A 923 -9.58 -20.94 -31.76
CA SER A 923 -10.57 -21.32 -30.74
C SER A 923 -11.28 -20.09 -30.15
N ASP A 924 -10.59 -18.96 -30.09
CA ASP A 924 -11.12 -17.65 -29.73
C ASP A 924 -10.60 -16.61 -30.75
N PRO A 925 -11.46 -16.01 -31.59
CA PRO A 925 -11.03 -15.10 -32.65
C PRO A 925 -10.80 -13.66 -32.14
N ARG A 926 -10.95 -13.38 -30.85
CA ARG A 926 -10.82 -12.02 -30.30
C ARG A 926 -9.35 -11.66 -30.09
N TRP A 927 -8.97 -10.44 -30.45
CA TRP A 927 -7.72 -9.83 -29.97
C TRP A 927 -8.03 -8.79 -28.91
N LEU A 928 -7.63 -9.07 -27.68
CA LEU A 928 -7.97 -8.27 -26.50
C LEU A 928 -7.01 -7.09 -26.27
N SER A 929 -6.38 -6.56 -27.33
CA SER A 929 -5.37 -5.49 -27.23
C SER A 929 -4.08 -5.89 -26.50
N ARG A 930 -3.79 -7.19 -26.45
CA ARG A 930 -2.70 -7.78 -25.67
C ARG A 930 -1.31 -7.57 -26.30
N PRO A 931 -0.24 -7.48 -25.48
CA PRO A 931 1.09 -7.08 -25.92
C PRO A 931 2.10 -8.20 -26.19
N GLU A 932 1.85 -9.46 -25.82
CA GLU A 932 2.92 -10.45 -25.59
C GLU A 932 3.77 -10.73 -26.86
N THR A 933 3.16 -10.79 -28.03
CA THR A 933 3.91 -10.89 -29.30
C THR A 933 4.75 -9.63 -29.59
N LEU A 934 4.25 -8.44 -29.26
CA LEU A 934 4.98 -7.18 -29.44
C LEU A 934 6.15 -7.06 -28.45
N GLU A 935 6.01 -7.58 -27.24
CA GLU A 935 7.13 -7.75 -26.30
C GLU A 935 8.21 -8.62 -26.92
N SER A 936 7.86 -9.80 -27.45
CA SER A 936 8.81 -10.70 -28.10
C SER A 936 9.49 -10.06 -29.32
N VAL A 937 8.73 -9.33 -30.15
CA VAL A 937 9.27 -8.56 -31.29
C VAL A 937 10.27 -7.50 -30.81
N PHE A 938 9.93 -6.78 -29.75
CA PHE A 938 10.80 -5.79 -29.14
C PHE A 938 12.10 -6.42 -28.62
N LEU A 939 12.02 -7.48 -27.83
CA LEU A 939 13.19 -8.15 -27.26
C LEU A 939 14.08 -8.78 -28.35
N LEU A 940 13.48 -9.39 -29.38
CA LEU A 940 14.25 -9.91 -30.52
C LEU A 940 14.94 -8.81 -31.31
N TRP A 941 14.27 -7.66 -31.51
CA TRP A 941 14.97 -6.51 -32.04
C TRP A 941 16.17 -6.14 -31.15
N ARG A 942 15.99 -6.09 -29.82
CA ARG A 942 17.05 -5.58 -28.90
C ARG A 942 18.28 -6.46 -28.90
N THR A 943 18.08 -7.76 -29.00
CA THR A 943 19.13 -8.77 -28.89
C THR A 943 19.77 -9.09 -30.24
N THR A 944 19.02 -9.06 -31.34
CA THR A 944 19.54 -9.41 -32.68
C THR A 944 19.93 -8.21 -33.54
N LYS A 945 19.35 -7.03 -33.27
CA LYS A 945 19.43 -5.83 -34.12
C LYS A 945 18.92 -6.02 -35.55
N ASP A 946 18.18 -7.09 -35.82
CA ASP A 946 17.61 -7.35 -37.14
C ASP A 946 16.45 -6.37 -37.43
N PRO A 947 16.54 -5.56 -38.50
CA PRO A 947 15.50 -4.60 -38.85
C PRO A 947 14.14 -5.24 -39.18
N VAL A 948 14.09 -6.54 -39.50
CA VAL A 948 12.82 -7.25 -39.80
C VAL A 948 11.83 -7.14 -38.64
N TRP A 949 12.31 -7.13 -37.39
CA TRP A 949 11.47 -7.04 -36.20
C TRP A 949 10.82 -5.66 -36.08
N ARG A 950 11.53 -4.59 -36.43
CA ARG A 950 10.98 -3.23 -36.51
C ARG A 950 9.90 -3.12 -37.58
N GLU A 951 10.11 -3.71 -38.77
CA GLU A 951 9.08 -3.71 -39.82
C GLU A 951 7.83 -4.50 -39.42
N ARG A 952 8.00 -5.64 -38.76
CA ARG A 952 6.88 -6.45 -38.27
C ARG A 952 6.08 -5.73 -37.18
N GLY A 953 6.76 -5.11 -36.22
CA GLY A 953 6.08 -4.29 -35.21
C GLY A 953 5.39 -3.08 -35.84
N TRP A 954 5.95 -2.49 -36.90
CA TRP A 954 5.32 -1.37 -37.59
C TRP A 954 4.03 -1.81 -38.29
N ALA A 955 4.05 -2.97 -38.94
CA ALA A 955 2.85 -3.52 -39.55
C ALA A 955 1.78 -3.89 -38.51
N ALA A 956 2.18 -4.42 -37.35
CA ALA A 956 1.27 -4.66 -36.24
C ALA A 956 0.62 -3.34 -35.77
N PHE A 957 1.39 -2.27 -35.59
CA PHE A 957 0.85 -0.95 -35.25
C PHE A 957 -0.12 -0.41 -36.32
N GLN A 958 0.18 -0.56 -37.60
CA GLN A 958 -0.73 -0.17 -38.68
C GLN A 958 -2.05 -0.95 -38.66
N ALA A 959 -2.01 -2.23 -38.29
CA ALA A 959 -3.22 -3.03 -38.11
C ALA A 959 -4.04 -2.55 -36.89
N ILE A 960 -3.38 -2.22 -35.78
CA ILE A 960 -4.00 -1.62 -34.59
C ILE A 960 -4.70 -0.31 -34.97
N GLU A 961 -4.00 0.62 -35.62
CA GLU A 961 -4.56 1.89 -36.09
C GLU A 961 -5.79 1.70 -36.97
N LYS A 962 -5.79 0.67 -37.81
CA LYS A 962 -6.86 0.42 -38.77
C LYS A 962 -8.10 -0.24 -38.17
N TYR A 963 -7.91 -1.21 -37.27
CA TYR A 963 -9.00 -2.11 -36.86
C TYR A 963 -9.46 -1.89 -35.42
N SER A 964 -8.61 -1.33 -34.55
CA SER A 964 -8.94 -1.12 -33.14
C SER A 964 -9.26 0.34 -32.79
N LYS A 965 -8.78 1.31 -33.60
CA LYS A 965 -9.00 2.73 -33.34
C LYS A 965 -10.49 3.10 -33.46
N THR A 966 -10.97 3.85 -32.48
CA THR A 966 -12.33 4.38 -32.42
C THR A 966 -12.27 5.91 -32.36
N GLN A 967 -13.44 6.57 -32.34
CA GLN A 967 -13.54 8.00 -32.13
C GLN A 967 -12.91 8.46 -30.80
N PHE A 968 -13.01 7.65 -29.74
CA PHE A 968 -12.62 8.05 -28.39
C PHE A 968 -11.40 7.29 -27.86
N GLY A 969 -10.93 6.23 -28.52
CA GLY A 969 -9.76 5.48 -28.05
C GLY A 969 -9.44 4.29 -28.94
N TYR A 970 -9.10 3.16 -28.34
CA TYR A 970 -8.83 1.90 -29.01
C TYR A 970 -9.58 0.75 -28.34
N GLY A 971 -10.34 -0.01 -29.10
CA GLY A 971 -11.10 -1.16 -28.63
C GLY A 971 -10.46 -2.49 -29.02
N SER A 972 -10.57 -3.52 -28.18
CA SER A 972 -10.25 -4.90 -28.55
C SER A 972 -10.91 -5.31 -29.88
N VAL A 973 -10.30 -6.14 -30.70
CA VAL A 973 -10.91 -6.56 -31.98
C VAL A 973 -11.71 -7.85 -31.77
N SER A 974 -12.97 -7.87 -32.22
CA SER A 974 -13.88 -9.00 -32.00
C SER A 974 -13.55 -10.26 -32.81
N HIS A 975 -13.04 -10.10 -34.04
CA HIS A 975 -12.65 -11.20 -34.93
C HIS A 975 -11.38 -10.84 -35.70
N VAL A 976 -10.30 -11.58 -35.46
CA VAL A 976 -9.02 -11.43 -36.17
C VAL A 976 -8.90 -12.36 -37.37
N ASP A 977 -9.84 -13.23 -37.66
CA ASP A 977 -9.79 -14.12 -38.81
C ASP A 977 -10.67 -13.64 -39.98
N ASN A 978 -11.52 -12.63 -39.74
CA ASN A 978 -12.47 -12.09 -40.70
C ASN A 978 -12.47 -10.54 -40.81
N LYS A 979 -11.86 -10.02 -41.89
CA LYS A 979 -11.70 -8.59 -42.23
C LYS A 979 -13.03 -7.82 -42.27
N SER A 980 -14.14 -8.45 -42.66
CA SER A 980 -15.44 -7.77 -42.70
C SER A 980 -16.18 -7.78 -41.36
N ALA A 981 -15.75 -8.60 -40.41
CA ALA A 981 -16.30 -8.68 -39.04
C ALA A 981 -15.39 -8.03 -37.98
N ALA A 982 -14.13 -7.71 -38.33
CA ALA A 982 -13.16 -7.06 -37.47
C ALA A 982 -13.64 -5.66 -37.05
N THR A 983 -14.28 -5.60 -35.89
CA THR A 983 -14.83 -4.37 -35.30
C THR A 983 -14.19 -4.16 -33.93
N ALA A 984 -13.85 -2.91 -33.63
CA ALA A 984 -13.41 -2.50 -32.31
C ALA A 984 -14.55 -2.70 -31.30
N ALA A 985 -14.31 -3.50 -30.28
CA ALA A 985 -15.18 -3.75 -29.16
C ALA A 985 -15.13 -2.58 -28.17
N ASN A 986 -16.17 -2.44 -27.36
CA ASN A 986 -16.29 -1.35 -26.40
C ASN A 986 -15.49 -1.64 -25.11
N SER A 987 -14.19 -1.87 -25.23
CA SER A 987 -13.27 -2.17 -24.12
C SER A 987 -11.86 -1.70 -24.46
N GLN A 988 -11.30 -0.77 -23.67
CA GLN A 988 -9.89 -0.36 -23.75
C GLN A 988 -9.17 -0.78 -22.46
N PRO A 989 -8.53 -1.96 -22.44
CA PRO A 989 -7.81 -2.42 -21.26
C PRO A 989 -6.61 -1.53 -20.92
N SER A 990 -6.28 -1.43 -19.62
CA SER A 990 -5.19 -0.56 -19.14
C SER A 990 -3.81 -0.92 -19.71
N TYR A 991 -3.51 -2.22 -19.86
CA TYR A 991 -2.30 -2.73 -20.50
C TYR A 991 -2.11 -2.26 -21.95
N PHE A 992 -3.16 -1.82 -22.64
CA PHE A 992 -2.96 -1.22 -23.96
C PHE A 992 -2.05 0.03 -23.88
N LEU A 993 -2.23 0.83 -22.83
CA LEU A 993 -1.40 2.01 -22.54
C LEU A 993 -0.08 1.63 -21.84
N ALA A 994 -0.11 0.65 -20.96
CA ALA A 994 1.07 0.21 -20.19
C ALA A 994 2.08 -0.56 -21.06
N GLU A 995 1.61 -1.42 -21.96
CA GLU A 995 2.42 -2.44 -22.61
C GLU A 995 2.44 -2.28 -24.13
N THR A 996 1.28 -2.45 -24.78
CA THR A 996 1.18 -2.50 -26.25
C THR A 996 1.77 -1.25 -26.89
N LEU A 997 1.36 -0.06 -26.44
CA LEU A 997 1.91 1.20 -26.94
C LEU A 997 3.34 1.48 -26.45
N LYS A 998 3.73 0.98 -25.27
CA LYS A 998 5.09 1.15 -24.74
C LYS A 998 6.10 0.35 -25.56
N TYR A 999 5.87 -0.93 -25.79
CA TYR A 999 6.77 -1.77 -26.60
C TYR A 999 6.85 -1.28 -28.04
N LEU A 1000 5.74 -0.86 -28.65
CA LEU A 1000 5.76 -0.24 -29.98
C LEU A 1000 6.57 1.06 -30.00
N PHE A 1001 6.42 1.91 -28.99
CA PHE A 1001 7.19 3.14 -28.90
C PHE A 1001 8.68 2.87 -28.73
N LEU A 1002 9.05 1.95 -27.84
CA LEU A 1002 10.45 1.57 -27.60
C LEU A 1002 11.07 0.87 -28.80
N LEU A 1003 10.32 0.05 -29.53
CA LEU A 1003 10.77 -0.57 -30.79
C LEU A 1003 11.20 0.48 -31.82
N PHE A 1004 10.54 1.64 -31.83
CA PHE A 1004 10.86 2.76 -32.72
C PHE A 1004 11.75 3.85 -32.12
N SER A 1005 12.14 3.70 -30.86
CA SER A 1005 13.00 4.65 -30.16
C SER A 1005 14.48 4.35 -30.40
N ASP A 1006 15.32 5.28 -29.96
CA ASP A 1006 16.77 5.12 -29.98
C ASP A 1006 17.22 3.89 -29.19
N ASP A 1007 18.29 3.25 -29.64
CA ASP A 1007 18.88 2.07 -29.01
C ASP A 1007 19.30 2.31 -27.55
N SER A 1008 19.63 3.55 -27.18
CA SER A 1008 19.97 3.95 -25.81
C SER A 1008 18.76 4.07 -24.87
N ALA A 1009 17.52 4.09 -25.39
CA ALA A 1009 16.33 4.12 -24.55
C ALA A 1009 16.14 2.77 -23.83
N LEU A 1010 16.16 2.78 -22.49
CA LEU A 1010 16.06 1.61 -21.61
C LEU A 1010 17.00 0.45 -22.00
N PRO A 1011 18.30 0.56 -21.71
CA PRO A 1011 19.25 -0.53 -21.88
C PRO A 1011 18.85 -1.77 -21.08
N LEU A 1012 18.87 -2.96 -21.71
CA LEU A 1012 18.41 -4.22 -21.10
C LEU A 1012 19.32 -4.71 -19.95
N ASP A 1013 20.55 -4.21 -19.89
CA ASP A 1013 21.51 -4.46 -18.81
C ASP A 1013 21.26 -3.57 -17.57
N GLN A 1014 20.44 -2.53 -17.71
CA GLN A 1014 20.17 -1.54 -16.66
C GLN A 1014 18.71 -1.50 -16.23
N PHE A 1015 17.80 -2.01 -17.05
CA PHE A 1015 16.38 -2.06 -16.73
C PHE A 1015 15.80 -3.44 -17.04
N VAL A 1016 14.91 -3.90 -16.17
CA VAL A 1016 14.13 -5.12 -16.35
C VAL A 1016 12.66 -4.77 -16.25
N PHE A 1017 11.87 -5.19 -17.24
CA PHE A 1017 10.42 -4.96 -17.27
C PHE A 1017 9.71 -5.99 -16.41
N ASN A 1018 8.83 -5.57 -15.51
CA ASN A 1018 7.88 -6.49 -14.88
C ASN A 1018 6.89 -7.06 -15.93
N THR A 1019 5.99 -7.96 -15.53
CA THR A 1019 5.07 -8.63 -16.47
C THR A 1019 4.02 -7.70 -17.10
N GLU A 1020 3.84 -6.48 -16.57
CA GLU A 1020 2.94 -5.45 -17.13
C GLU A 1020 3.76 -4.33 -17.83
N ALA A 1021 4.92 -4.70 -18.37
CA ALA A 1021 5.88 -3.82 -19.05
C ALA A 1021 6.37 -2.62 -18.23
N HIS A 1022 6.35 -2.66 -16.91
CA HIS A 1022 6.87 -1.59 -16.05
C HIS A 1022 8.39 -1.75 -15.86
N PRO A 1023 9.23 -0.85 -16.41
CA PRO A 1023 10.68 -0.95 -16.26
C PRO A 1023 11.13 -0.61 -14.83
N LEU A 1024 11.96 -1.48 -14.25
CA LEU A 1024 12.64 -1.29 -12.97
C LEU A 1024 14.15 -1.26 -13.21
N GLY A 1025 14.82 -0.29 -12.61
CA GLY A 1025 16.27 -0.16 -12.68
C GLY A 1025 16.94 -1.30 -11.91
N VAL A 1026 17.94 -1.91 -12.52
CA VAL A 1026 18.79 -2.94 -11.90
C VAL A 1026 19.52 -2.34 -10.71
N TRP A 1027 19.54 -3.04 -9.58
CA TRP A 1027 20.30 -2.67 -8.41
C TRP A 1027 21.16 -3.82 -7.90
N LYS A 1028 22.13 -3.51 -7.04
CA LYS A 1028 22.83 -4.51 -6.24
C LYS A 1028 22.45 -4.34 -4.78
N TRP A 1029 22.23 -5.46 -4.10
CA TRP A 1029 22.05 -5.46 -2.65
C TRP A 1029 23.30 -4.92 -1.96
N ARG A 1030 23.12 -4.18 -0.87
CA ARG A 1030 24.23 -3.75 -0.02
C ARG A 1030 24.81 -4.97 0.71
N ASP A 1031 26.10 -4.96 1.03
CA ASP A 1031 26.75 -6.12 1.68
C ASP A 1031 26.04 -6.57 2.96
N TRP A 1032 25.63 -5.61 3.79
CA TRP A 1032 24.86 -5.89 5.00
C TRP A 1032 23.45 -6.43 4.70
N GLU A 1033 22.82 -6.05 3.58
CA GLU A 1033 21.53 -6.62 3.16
C GLU A 1033 21.71 -8.07 2.70
N MET A 1034 22.76 -8.36 1.94
CA MET A 1034 23.08 -9.72 1.52
C MET A 1034 23.31 -10.64 2.74
N GLU A 1035 24.06 -10.17 3.73
CA GLU A 1035 24.29 -10.91 4.97
C GLU A 1035 22.99 -11.07 5.79
N LYS A 1036 22.26 -9.98 6.02
CA LYS A 1036 21.03 -9.98 6.82
C LYS A 1036 19.92 -10.83 6.20
N TYR A 1037 19.79 -10.78 4.88
CA TYR A 1037 18.73 -11.45 4.13
C TYR A 1037 19.16 -12.83 3.61
N LYS A 1038 20.42 -13.21 3.81
CA LYS A 1038 21.01 -14.48 3.33
C LYS A 1038 20.83 -14.64 1.81
N ILE A 1039 21.09 -13.56 1.09
CA ILE A 1039 21.06 -13.55 -0.38
C ILE A 1039 22.38 -14.16 -0.85
N HIS A 1040 22.28 -15.27 -1.59
CA HIS A 1040 23.41 -16.06 -2.06
C HIS A 1040 23.26 -16.42 -3.54
#